data_AF-A0A9D7N3E2-F1
#
_entry.id   AF-A0A9D7N3E2-F1
#
_cell.length_a   1.000
_cell.length_b   1.000
_cell.length_c   1.000
_cell.angle_alpha   90.00
_cell.angle_beta   90.00
_cell.angle_gamma   90.00
#
_symmetry.space_group_name_H-M   'P 1'
#
loop_
_entity.id
_entity.type
_entity.pdbx_description
1 polymer ?
#
loop_
_entity_poly.entity_id
_entity_poly.type
_entity_poly.pdbx_seq_one_letter_code
_entity_poly.pdbx_strand_id
1 'polypeptide(L)'
;MNVFACCAAVLAFAFPAALAQETLEQRAARIHREAIVIDGHADTTPKFEDELYDFFGANPGDHVDFPRVQQGGLDAQFWSIYMGAVPGDGKAIKDSLKRIDAVRELVRRHPDRLGLAETAEDIRRLHREGRFACLMGMEGGHMIENELAALRSYHALGVRYLTLTHSFHTDWADSAGVFTPVEPRHGGLNDFGREVVREMNRLGMLVDISHVAKSTFLDALEISRSPVICSHSSTRSLRDHHRNLDDEQLRALATNGGVVMVNFFPGFIDPRWDAAQREKPADPAQRYRTPFSVVIDHLEHVIRVAGEDHVGLGSDYDGITDVPQGLDDVSMLPRITLELLRRGHSEQTVKKLLGGNLLRALERCEQVSRDLAAELPERARAQEFLDAATRKLAELETAASEAQWKASTDIRPEHEQAQVEAEKALAAYLGGAPLLRATQKHLAQREALAPLQLRQLERLRYRAAARPAGTLPEVVQELLQAEAAQSGKLYSFPYRLDDQEVGVQALDDVLRSSRDLEQRRAAWESSKAVGRELKPGLLRLRDLRNRVARAMGYTSWFDYEVREYGMSPQEMLALCDGLIAETRPLYVELHTLARHELAARYGVPVPDLIPAHWLANRWGQDWPGLVEAVELDPLFATRSKEWIVERAEAFYVSLGFPKLPTSFWKLSDLYPPAPGEARAKNTHASAWHIDLQRDVRALMSVVPDAHWFGTTHHELGHIYYYLAYARAEVPYLLREGADRSFHEGIGELISLAAFQQPYLRSVGVLGENQVIDATAWLLHQALAEASIVFLPFSAGVMTRFEYELYEEELPPERWNRRWWELVRSYQGIAPPSERGEEFCDAATKTHLNDDAAQYYDYALATALKFQLHSAICERVLRCELHAANYAGQRAVGDFLRELLTPGATVDAPELLQRLTGSKLEARAMRAYFAPLEAHLRERNAGRAHTLR
;
A
#
# COMPACT_ATOMS: atom_id res chain seq x y z
N MET A 1 -16.10 34.21 -69.40
CA MET A 1 -14.93 33.32 -69.65
C MET A 1 -15.15 32.09 -68.80
N ASN A 2 -15.81 31.08 -69.37
CA ASN A 2 -15.22 29.94 -70.10
C ASN A 2 -14.65 28.90 -69.12
N VAL A 3 -15.37 27.81 -68.80
CA VAL A 3 -15.76 26.63 -69.62
C VAL A 3 -14.81 25.47 -69.30
N PHE A 4 -15.32 24.42 -68.63
CA PHE A 4 -15.46 23.09 -69.23
C PHE A 4 -16.24 22.15 -68.29
N ALA A 5 -17.46 21.83 -68.71
CA ALA A 5 -18.19 20.63 -68.34
C ALA A 5 -17.71 19.47 -69.22
N CYS A 6 -17.69 18.24 -68.71
CA CYS A 6 -17.87 17.06 -69.55
C CYS A 6 -18.47 15.89 -68.76
N CYS A 7 -19.57 15.39 -69.31
CA CYS A 7 -20.37 14.26 -68.86
C CYS A 7 -19.64 12.93 -68.97
N ALA A 8 -19.99 11.98 -68.10
CA ALA A 8 -20.04 10.56 -68.49
C ALA A 8 -21.09 9.84 -67.64
N ALA A 9 -22.14 9.39 -68.31
CA ALA A 9 -23.15 8.48 -67.77
C ALA A 9 -22.51 7.12 -67.47
N VAL A 10 -22.77 6.57 -66.28
CA VAL A 10 -22.50 5.16 -65.98
C VAL A 10 -23.83 4.48 -65.69
N LEU A 11 -24.12 3.45 -66.48
CA LEU A 11 -25.29 2.60 -66.40
C LEU A 11 -25.48 2.05 -64.98
N ALA A 12 -26.68 2.22 -64.44
CA ALA A 12 -27.17 1.45 -63.31
C ALA A 12 -27.44 0.01 -63.76
N PHE A 13 -26.45 -0.88 -63.61
CA PHE A 13 -26.71 -2.31 -63.52
C PHE A 13 -27.17 -2.62 -62.09
N ALA A 14 -28.49 -2.63 -61.89
CA ALA A 14 -29.09 -3.26 -60.73
C ALA A 14 -28.97 -4.78 -60.89
N PHE A 15 -27.91 -5.37 -60.34
CA PHE A 15 -27.95 -6.77 -59.97
C PHE A 15 -28.72 -6.88 -58.65
N PRO A 16 -29.82 -7.64 -58.56
CA PRO A 16 -30.32 -8.05 -57.27
C PRO A 16 -29.31 -9.04 -56.72
N ALA A 17 -28.46 -8.59 -55.79
CA ALA A 17 -27.74 -9.53 -54.95
C ALA A 17 -28.81 -10.22 -54.09
N ALA A 18 -29.25 -11.41 -54.52
CA ALA A 18 -29.97 -12.30 -53.64
C ALA A 18 -29.09 -12.49 -52.41
N LEU A 19 -29.51 -11.94 -51.26
CA LEU A 19 -28.89 -12.24 -49.98
C LEU A 19 -28.96 -13.76 -49.83
N ALA A 20 -27.83 -14.44 -50.02
CA ALA A 20 -27.75 -15.87 -49.80
C ALA A 20 -28.16 -16.13 -48.35
N GLN A 21 -29.21 -16.92 -48.17
CA GLN A 21 -29.73 -17.26 -46.86
C GLN A 21 -28.63 -18.05 -46.12
N GLU A 22 -28.19 -17.56 -44.95
CA GLU A 22 -27.18 -18.21 -44.10
C GLU A 22 -27.58 -19.68 -43.88
N THR A 23 -26.67 -20.63 -44.14
CA THR A 23 -26.96 -22.05 -43.88
C THR A 23 -27.06 -22.28 -42.37
N LEU A 24 -27.73 -23.37 -41.96
CA LEU A 24 -27.86 -23.69 -40.54
C LEU A 24 -26.49 -23.86 -39.86
N GLU A 25 -25.52 -24.44 -40.56
CA GLU A 25 -24.15 -24.63 -40.08
C GLU A 25 -23.40 -23.30 -39.92
N GLN A 26 -23.55 -22.38 -40.89
CA GLN A 26 -22.97 -21.03 -40.79
C GLN A 26 -23.55 -20.27 -39.61
N ARG A 27 -24.87 -20.34 -39.44
CA ARG A 27 -25.59 -19.74 -38.32
C ARG A 27 -25.16 -20.33 -36.98
N ALA A 28 -25.06 -21.65 -36.88
CA ALA A 28 -24.59 -22.34 -35.68
C ALA A 28 -23.17 -21.91 -35.31
N ALA A 29 -22.25 -21.89 -36.27
CA ALA A 29 -20.87 -21.50 -36.02
C ALA A 29 -20.74 -20.03 -35.61
N ARG A 30 -21.55 -19.13 -36.19
CA ARG A 30 -21.61 -17.72 -35.77
C ARG A 30 -22.13 -17.59 -34.33
N ILE A 31 -23.26 -18.21 -34.01
CA ILE A 31 -23.87 -18.15 -32.68
C ILE A 31 -22.92 -18.68 -31.61
N HIS A 32 -22.24 -19.78 -31.90
CA HIS A 32 -21.28 -20.39 -30.98
C HIS A 32 -20.11 -19.43 -30.67
N ARG A 33 -19.53 -18.79 -31.70
CA ARG A 33 -18.44 -17.81 -31.52
C ARG A 33 -18.86 -16.51 -30.83
N GLU A 34 -20.12 -16.12 -30.96
CA GLU A 34 -20.66 -14.92 -30.30
C GLU A 34 -21.10 -15.19 -28.85
N ALA A 35 -21.29 -16.45 -28.48
CA ALA A 35 -21.59 -16.84 -27.11
C ALA A 35 -20.32 -16.85 -26.26
N ILE A 36 -20.49 -16.73 -24.94
CA ILE A 36 -19.48 -17.18 -23.99
C ILE A 36 -19.84 -18.62 -23.65
N VAL A 37 -19.01 -19.56 -24.08
CA VAL A 37 -19.22 -21.00 -23.87
C VAL A 37 -18.52 -21.42 -22.58
N ILE A 38 -19.29 -21.94 -21.64
CA ILE A 38 -18.82 -22.34 -20.32
C ILE A 38 -19.19 -23.79 -20.07
N ASP A 39 -18.19 -24.58 -19.70
CA ASP A 39 -18.39 -25.91 -19.14
C ASP A 39 -18.27 -25.83 -17.61
N GLY A 40 -19.31 -26.29 -16.93
CA GLY A 40 -19.47 -26.19 -15.48
C GLY A 40 -18.66 -27.19 -14.68
N HIS A 41 -18.07 -28.20 -15.31
CA HIS A 41 -17.36 -29.26 -14.60
C HIS A 41 -16.42 -30.10 -15.48
N ALA A 42 -15.14 -30.18 -15.12
CA ALA A 42 -14.17 -31.13 -15.67
C ALA A 42 -13.10 -31.53 -14.64
N ASP A 43 -12.74 -32.80 -14.60
CA ASP A 43 -11.82 -33.44 -13.64
C ASP A 43 -10.36 -33.46 -14.10
N THR A 44 -9.93 -32.47 -14.86
CA THR A 44 -8.56 -32.39 -15.40
C THR A 44 -7.51 -32.08 -14.31
N THR A 45 -7.90 -31.55 -13.15
CA THR A 45 -6.95 -31.03 -12.14
C THR A 45 -5.91 -32.01 -11.59
N PRO A 46 -6.16 -33.32 -11.41
CA PRO A 46 -5.11 -34.24 -10.99
C PRO A 46 -3.94 -34.34 -11.98
N LYS A 47 -4.18 -34.03 -13.27
CA LYS A 47 -3.13 -34.02 -14.29
C LYS A 47 -2.23 -32.79 -14.17
N PHE A 48 -2.77 -31.65 -13.71
CA PHE A 48 -1.96 -30.44 -13.49
C PHE A 48 -0.97 -30.58 -12.32
N GLU A 49 -1.16 -31.57 -11.44
CA GLU A 49 -0.19 -31.90 -10.39
C GLU A 49 1.08 -32.60 -10.95
N ASP A 50 1.02 -33.17 -12.16
CA ASP A 50 2.17 -33.79 -12.82
C ASP A 50 2.95 -32.72 -13.59
N GLU A 51 4.20 -32.46 -13.17
CA GLU A 51 5.09 -31.48 -13.80
C GLU A 51 5.41 -31.79 -15.28
N LEU A 52 5.21 -33.04 -15.72
CA LEU A 52 5.40 -33.47 -17.10
C LEU A 52 4.16 -33.29 -17.98
N TYR A 53 3.00 -32.98 -17.40
CA TYR A 53 1.77 -32.78 -18.14
C TYR A 53 1.79 -31.43 -18.88
N ASP A 54 1.68 -31.48 -20.21
CA ASP A 54 1.60 -30.28 -21.05
C ASP A 54 0.16 -30.05 -21.51
N PHE A 55 -0.56 -29.18 -20.80
CA PHE A 55 -1.92 -28.77 -21.17
C PHE A 55 -2.00 -28.10 -22.54
N PHE A 56 -0.91 -27.51 -23.04
CA PHE A 56 -0.85 -26.87 -24.36
C PHE A 56 -0.43 -27.81 -25.47
N GLY A 57 0.00 -29.03 -25.12
CA GLY A 57 0.31 -30.11 -26.03
C GLY A 57 -0.96 -30.82 -26.53
N ALA A 58 -0.75 -31.74 -27.48
CA ALA A 58 -1.79 -32.70 -27.83
C ALA A 58 -1.74 -33.85 -26.82
N ASN A 59 -2.86 -34.13 -26.16
CA ASN A 59 -2.96 -35.20 -25.15
C ASN A 59 -3.92 -36.30 -25.63
N PRO A 60 -3.47 -37.26 -26.46
CA PRO A 60 -4.32 -38.32 -26.98
C PRO A 60 -4.91 -39.17 -25.85
N GLY A 61 -6.23 -39.30 -25.82
CA GLY A 61 -6.95 -40.05 -24.79
C GLY A 61 -7.56 -39.18 -23.69
N ASP A 62 -7.12 -37.94 -23.55
CA ASP A 62 -7.78 -36.93 -22.71
C ASP A 62 -8.99 -36.35 -23.43
N HIS A 63 -9.93 -35.79 -22.67
CA HIS A 63 -11.08 -35.07 -23.21
C HIS A 63 -10.82 -33.57 -23.34
N VAL A 64 -9.85 -33.03 -22.60
CA VAL A 64 -9.54 -31.59 -22.55
C VAL A 64 -8.03 -31.36 -22.75
N ASP A 65 -7.69 -30.53 -23.74
CA ASP A 65 -6.38 -29.88 -23.88
C ASP A 65 -6.57 -28.53 -24.57
N PHE A 66 -5.56 -27.64 -24.47
CA PHE A 66 -5.71 -26.27 -24.97
C PHE A 66 -5.98 -26.19 -26.49
N PRO A 67 -5.33 -26.99 -27.37
CA PRO A 67 -5.68 -27.00 -28.78
C PRO A 67 -7.15 -27.33 -29.05
N ARG A 68 -7.71 -28.32 -28.35
CA ARG A 68 -9.12 -28.69 -28.49
C ARG A 68 -10.07 -27.70 -27.83
N VAL A 69 -9.67 -27.04 -26.75
CA VAL A 69 -10.40 -25.90 -26.17
C VAL A 69 -10.59 -24.81 -27.23
N GLN A 70 -9.51 -24.46 -27.96
CA GLN A 70 -9.58 -23.45 -29.02
C GLN A 70 -10.47 -23.90 -30.19
N GLN A 71 -10.35 -25.16 -30.62
CA GLN A 71 -11.18 -25.72 -31.69
C GLN A 71 -12.66 -25.80 -31.30
N GLY A 72 -12.93 -26.12 -30.04
CA GLY A 72 -14.26 -26.26 -29.47
C GLY A 72 -14.95 -24.95 -29.17
N GLY A 73 -14.22 -23.82 -29.21
CA GLY A 73 -14.77 -22.51 -28.83
C GLY A 73 -15.15 -22.42 -27.36
N LEU A 74 -14.47 -23.17 -26.48
CA LEU A 74 -14.70 -23.09 -25.04
C LEU A 74 -13.98 -21.87 -24.46
N ASP A 75 -14.73 -20.96 -23.82
CA ASP A 75 -14.19 -19.72 -23.28
C ASP A 75 -13.83 -19.83 -21.79
N ALA A 76 -14.56 -20.65 -21.04
CA ALA A 76 -14.35 -20.83 -19.61
C ALA A 76 -14.62 -22.26 -19.16
N GLN A 77 -13.88 -22.69 -18.13
CA GLN A 77 -14.03 -24.01 -17.51
C GLN A 77 -13.96 -23.88 -16.00
N PHE A 78 -14.92 -24.53 -15.33
CA PHE A 78 -14.75 -24.89 -13.92
C PHE A 78 -13.92 -26.16 -13.82
N TRP A 79 -12.70 -26.01 -13.32
CA TRP A 79 -11.79 -27.09 -12.99
C TRP A 79 -12.18 -27.69 -11.63
N SER A 80 -12.58 -28.96 -11.64
CA SER A 80 -13.00 -29.67 -10.43
C SER A 80 -11.80 -29.98 -9.55
N ILE A 81 -11.80 -29.44 -8.34
CA ILE A 81 -10.92 -29.85 -7.24
C ILE A 81 -11.63 -31.02 -6.56
N TYR A 82 -11.39 -32.24 -7.05
CA TYR A 82 -12.10 -33.43 -6.57
C TYR A 82 -11.21 -34.36 -5.73
N MET A 83 -11.88 -35.17 -4.89
CA MET A 83 -11.29 -36.31 -4.17
C MET A 83 -12.24 -37.50 -4.16
N GLY A 84 -11.84 -38.59 -4.82
CA GLY A 84 -12.65 -39.81 -4.91
C GLY A 84 -12.83 -40.58 -3.60
N ALA A 85 -12.09 -40.24 -2.54
CA ALA A 85 -12.19 -40.86 -1.22
C ALA A 85 -11.85 -39.84 -0.12
N VAL A 86 -12.43 -40.02 1.08
CA VAL A 86 -12.05 -39.23 2.27
C VAL A 86 -10.66 -39.66 2.72
N PRO A 87 -9.63 -38.80 2.61
CA PRO A 87 -8.33 -39.11 3.18
C PRO A 87 -8.39 -38.89 4.70
N GLY A 88 -7.64 -39.67 5.48
CA GLY A 88 -7.65 -39.55 6.96
C GLY A 88 -7.29 -38.15 7.48
N ASP A 89 -7.66 -37.85 8.73
CA ASP A 89 -7.66 -36.53 9.38
C ASP A 89 -6.51 -35.57 8.95
N GLY A 90 -6.87 -34.36 8.53
CA GLY A 90 -5.94 -33.28 8.17
C GLY A 90 -5.34 -33.34 6.76
N LYS A 91 -5.68 -34.36 5.97
CA LYS A 91 -5.14 -34.54 4.61
C LYS A 91 -6.02 -33.92 3.53
N ALA A 92 -7.32 -33.79 3.76
CA ALA A 92 -8.24 -33.28 2.75
C ALA A 92 -7.95 -31.80 2.49
N ILE A 93 -7.66 -31.02 3.54
CA ILE A 93 -7.27 -29.62 3.35
C ILE A 93 -5.97 -29.51 2.56
N LYS A 94 -4.95 -30.28 2.96
CA LYS A 94 -3.62 -30.27 2.33
C LYS A 94 -3.69 -30.63 0.85
N ASP A 95 -4.40 -31.68 0.49
CA ASP A 95 -4.45 -32.14 -0.89
C ASP A 95 -5.33 -31.22 -1.76
N SER A 96 -6.35 -30.58 -1.17
CA SER A 96 -7.14 -29.54 -1.86
C SER A 96 -6.27 -28.34 -2.22
N LEU A 97 -5.42 -27.90 -1.28
CA LEU A 97 -4.52 -26.77 -1.50
C LEU A 97 -3.51 -27.04 -2.62
N LYS A 98 -2.99 -28.27 -2.75
CA LYS A 98 -2.09 -28.63 -3.86
C LYS A 98 -2.78 -28.51 -5.22
N ARG A 99 -4.02 -28.97 -5.33
CA ARG A 99 -4.78 -28.88 -6.59
C ARG A 99 -5.13 -27.45 -6.95
N ILE A 100 -5.52 -26.66 -5.96
CA ILE A 100 -5.76 -25.22 -6.14
C ILE A 100 -4.47 -24.54 -6.62
N ASP A 101 -3.34 -24.87 -6.00
CA ASP A 101 -2.04 -24.34 -6.40
C ASP A 101 -1.67 -24.75 -7.84
N ALA A 102 -1.90 -26.00 -8.23
CA ALA A 102 -1.63 -26.48 -9.59
C ALA A 102 -2.39 -25.69 -10.67
N VAL A 103 -3.68 -25.37 -10.44
CA VAL A 103 -4.45 -24.51 -11.35
C VAL A 103 -3.88 -23.08 -11.38
N ARG A 104 -3.55 -22.52 -10.21
CA ARG A 104 -3.00 -21.16 -10.10
C ARG A 104 -1.62 -21.06 -10.76
N GLU A 105 -0.79 -22.08 -10.62
CA GLU A 105 0.54 -22.17 -11.23
C GLU A 105 0.44 -22.29 -12.74
N LEU A 106 -0.49 -23.09 -13.26
CA LEU A 106 -0.79 -23.16 -14.70
C LEU A 106 -1.13 -21.77 -15.26
N VAL A 107 -2.01 -21.02 -14.59
CA VAL A 107 -2.34 -19.64 -14.99
C VAL A 107 -1.14 -18.71 -14.89
N ARG A 108 -0.36 -18.79 -13.80
CA ARG A 108 0.81 -17.95 -13.55
C ARG A 108 1.90 -18.13 -14.62
N ARG A 109 2.09 -19.35 -15.13
CA ARG A 109 3.08 -19.65 -16.18
C ARG A 109 2.63 -19.22 -17.58
N HIS A 110 1.33 -19.03 -17.80
CA HIS A 110 0.75 -18.69 -19.11
C HIS A 110 -0.24 -17.51 -19.05
N PRO A 111 0.15 -16.35 -18.51
CA PRO A 111 -0.75 -15.24 -18.25
C PRO A 111 -1.29 -14.57 -19.54
N ASP A 112 -0.61 -14.76 -20.67
CA ASP A 112 -1.00 -14.27 -21.99
C ASP A 112 -2.15 -15.08 -22.63
N ARG A 113 -2.35 -16.33 -22.20
CA ARG A 113 -3.36 -17.25 -22.76
C ARG A 113 -4.47 -17.60 -21.77
N LEU A 114 -4.15 -17.64 -20.48
CA LEU A 114 -5.05 -18.04 -19.40
C LEU A 114 -5.27 -16.89 -18.41
N GLY A 115 -6.42 -16.89 -17.74
CA GLY A 115 -6.67 -16.04 -16.59
C GLY A 115 -7.52 -16.76 -15.55
N LEU A 116 -7.22 -16.54 -14.27
CA LEU A 116 -8.10 -16.98 -13.19
C LEU A 116 -9.32 -16.06 -13.15
N ALA A 117 -10.52 -16.64 -13.20
CA ALA A 117 -11.77 -15.90 -13.10
C ALA A 117 -12.44 -16.14 -11.75
N GLU A 118 -12.72 -15.04 -11.06
CA GLU A 118 -13.32 -15.04 -9.73
C GLU A 118 -14.73 -14.44 -9.72
N THR A 119 -15.13 -13.78 -10.80
CA THR A 119 -16.43 -13.14 -10.94
C THR A 119 -17.00 -13.36 -12.34
N ALA A 120 -18.30 -13.14 -12.50
CA ALA A 120 -18.95 -13.11 -13.82
C ALA A 120 -18.31 -12.05 -14.74
N GLU A 121 -17.87 -10.92 -14.17
CA GLU A 121 -17.17 -9.88 -14.95
C GLU A 121 -15.76 -10.30 -15.35
N ASP A 122 -15.03 -11.09 -14.53
CA ASP A 122 -13.74 -11.63 -14.94
C ASP A 122 -13.87 -12.55 -16.14
N ILE A 123 -14.89 -13.41 -16.19
CA ILE A 123 -15.15 -14.27 -17.34
C ILE A 123 -15.38 -13.41 -18.59
N ARG A 124 -16.25 -12.41 -18.50
CA ARG A 124 -16.55 -11.49 -19.63
C ARG A 124 -15.31 -10.71 -20.07
N ARG A 125 -14.50 -10.24 -19.10
CA ARG A 125 -13.26 -9.52 -19.36
C ARG A 125 -12.25 -10.42 -20.07
N LEU A 126 -11.99 -11.61 -19.57
CA LEU A 126 -11.04 -12.56 -20.17
C LEU A 126 -11.47 -13.00 -21.57
N HIS A 127 -12.76 -13.25 -21.78
CA HIS A 127 -13.29 -13.51 -23.11
C HIS A 127 -13.04 -12.34 -24.09
N ARG A 128 -13.28 -11.09 -23.67
CA ARG A 128 -12.95 -9.89 -24.49
C ARG A 128 -11.46 -9.74 -24.77
N GLU A 129 -10.61 -10.19 -23.84
CA GLU A 129 -9.15 -10.21 -23.99
C GLU A 129 -8.66 -11.39 -24.86
N GLY A 130 -9.55 -12.31 -25.26
CA GLY A 130 -9.18 -13.51 -26.01
C GLY A 130 -8.43 -14.56 -25.18
N ARG A 131 -8.58 -14.51 -23.85
CA ARG A 131 -7.93 -15.40 -22.89
C ARG A 131 -8.93 -16.39 -22.31
N PHE A 132 -8.48 -17.62 -22.08
CA PHE A 132 -9.29 -18.67 -21.49
C PHE A 132 -9.48 -18.45 -19.97
N ALA A 133 -10.73 -18.50 -19.52
CA ALA A 133 -11.07 -18.28 -18.11
C ALA A 133 -11.05 -19.60 -17.33
N CYS A 134 -10.08 -19.73 -16.44
CA CYS A 134 -9.99 -20.82 -15.47
C CYS A 134 -10.77 -20.47 -14.21
N LEU A 135 -11.78 -21.27 -13.87
CA LEU A 135 -12.48 -21.22 -12.59
C LEU A 135 -12.19 -22.48 -11.79
N MET A 136 -12.31 -22.41 -10.46
CA MET A 136 -12.14 -23.57 -9.59
C MET A 136 -13.42 -23.86 -8.84
N GLY A 137 -13.81 -25.13 -8.79
CA GLY A 137 -14.93 -25.60 -7.99
C GLY A 137 -14.55 -26.84 -7.20
N MET A 138 -14.98 -26.93 -5.95
CA MET A 138 -14.63 -28.03 -5.08
C MET A 138 -15.72 -29.09 -5.06
N GLU A 139 -15.39 -30.31 -5.48
CA GLU A 139 -16.34 -31.42 -5.54
C GLU A 139 -16.29 -32.27 -4.27
N GLY A 140 -17.03 -31.83 -3.25
CA GLY A 140 -17.26 -32.57 -2.03
C GLY A 140 -16.96 -31.77 -0.77
N GLY A 141 -17.99 -31.57 0.06
CA GLY A 141 -17.92 -30.79 1.30
C GLY A 141 -16.95 -31.31 2.37
N HIS A 142 -16.51 -32.57 2.28
CA HIS A 142 -15.54 -33.16 3.20
C HIS A 142 -14.19 -32.44 3.20
N MET A 143 -13.83 -31.76 2.10
CA MET A 143 -12.57 -31.02 1.98
C MET A 143 -12.47 -29.79 2.89
N ILE A 144 -13.58 -29.31 3.48
CA ILE A 144 -13.53 -28.23 4.49
C ILE A 144 -13.26 -28.75 5.90
N GLU A 145 -13.21 -30.08 6.10
CA GLU A 145 -12.95 -30.72 7.40
C GLU A 145 -13.79 -30.16 8.56
N ASN A 146 -15.07 -29.86 8.29
CA ASN A 146 -16.01 -29.26 9.25
C ASN A 146 -15.60 -27.87 9.78
N GLU A 147 -14.81 -27.11 9.01
CA GLU A 147 -14.33 -25.78 9.39
C GLU A 147 -14.77 -24.69 8.40
N LEU A 148 -15.58 -23.73 8.85
CA LEU A 148 -15.97 -22.57 8.04
C LEU A 148 -14.75 -21.69 7.67
N ALA A 149 -13.69 -21.71 8.47
CA ALA A 149 -12.44 -21.02 8.16
C ALA A 149 -11.75 -21.59 6.91
N ALA A 150 -11.82 -22.92 6.70
CA ALA A 150 -11.30 -23.55 5.50
C ALA A 150 -12.11 -23.10 4.27
N LEU A 151 -13.44 -23.10 4.37
CA LEU A 151 -14.33 -22.60 3.31
C LEU A 151 -13.99 -21.15 2.89
N ARG A 152 -13.84 -20.24 3.87
CA ARG A 152 -13.44 -18.84 3.61
C ARG A 152 -12.07 -18.76 2.93
N SER A 153 -11.13 -19.60 3.36
CA SER A 153 -9.78 -19.63 2.80
C SER A 153 -9.79 -20.11 1.34
N TYR A 154 -10.58 -21.13 1.01
CA TYR A 154 -10.74 -21.59 -0.37
C TYR A 154 -11.37 -20.55 -1.27
N HIS A 155 -12.40 -19.85 -0.77
CA HIS A 155 -12.97 -18.73 -1.51
C HIS A 155 -11.93 -17.63 -1.79
N ALA A 156 -11.13 -17.26 -0.79
CA ALA A 156 -10.03 -16.30 -0.95
C ALA A 156 -8.94 -16.78 -1.93
N LEU A 157 -8.78 -18.10 -2.11
CA LEU A 157 -7.86 -18.70 -3.07
C LEU A 157 -8.44 -18.85 -4.49
N GLY A 158 -9.69 -18.40 -4.72
CA GLY A 158 -10.31 -18.39 -6.06
C GLY A 158 -11.33 -19.50 -6.32
N VAL A 159 -11.68 -20.32 -5.33
CA VAL A 159 -12.75 -21.34 -5.49
C VAL A 159 -14.12 -20.67 -5.48
N ARG A 160 -14.99 -21.00 -6.45
CA ARG A 160 -16.28 -20.32 -6.67
C ARG A 160 -17.53 -21.18 -6.52
N TYR A 161 -17.39 -22.50 -6.37
CA TYR A 161 -18.47 -23.35 -5.84
C TYR A 161 -17.94 -24.44 -4.91
N LEU A 162 -18.81 -24.95 -4.04
CA LEU A 162 -18.59 -26.19 -3.29
C LEU A 162 -19.78 -27.13 -3.52
N THR A 163 -19.50 -28.33 -4.01
CA THR A 163 -20.46 -29.44 -4.05
C THR A 163 -20.60 -30.01 -2.66
N LEU A 164 -21.82 -30.00 -2.09
CA LEU A 164 -22.01 -30.31 -0.66
C LEU A 164 -21.59 -31.74 -0.31
N THR A 165 -21.71 -32.67 -1.25
CA THR A 165 -21.31 -34.08 -1.09
C THR A 165 -20.64 -34.60 -2.37
N HIS A 166 -20.07 -35.80 -2.31
CA HIS A 166 -19.63 -36.55 -3.49
C HIS A 166 -20.28 -37.95 -3.45
N SER A 167 -19.56 -39.04 -3.70
CA SER A 167 -20.04 -40.44 -3.59
C SER A 167 -20.46 -40.90 -2.19
N PHE A 168 -20.28 -40.07 -1.17
CA PHE A 168 -20.48 -40.40 0.23
C PHE A 168 -21.01 -39.19 1.01
N HIS A 169 -21.60 -39.45 2.17
CA HIS A 169 -22.03 -38.42 3.12
C HIS A 169 -20.84 -37.61 3.62
N THR A 170 -21.05 -36.31 3.84
CA THR A 170 -20.21 -35.56 4.78
C THR A 170 -20.74 -35.76 6.20
N ASP A 171 -20.07 -35.21 7.20
CA ASP A 171 -20.61 -35.18 8.57
C ASP A 171 -21.84 -34.27 8.72
N TRP A 172 -22.25 -33.59 7.65
CA TRP A 172 -23.31 -32.59 7.69
C TRP A 172 -24.30 -32.60 6.52
N ALA A 173 -24.10 -33.45 5.50
CA ALA A 173 -24.98 -33.56 4.34
C ALA A 173 -25.08 -35.01 3.82
N ASP A 174 -26.31 -35.40 3.43
CA ASP A 174 -26.56 -36.69 2.79
C ASP A 174 -26.27 -36.67 1.27
N SER A 175 -25.68 -37.76 0.78
CA SER A 175 -25.30 -38.00 -0.62
C SER A 175 -26.29 -38.99 -1.24
N ALA A 176 -26.56 -38.86 -2.53
CA ALA A 176 -27.31 -39.83 -3.31
C ALA A 176 -26.50 -41.11 -3.56
N GLY A 177 -25.16 -41.05 -3.50
CA GLY A 177 -24.27 -42.10 -4.02
C GLY A 177 -23.98 -41.94 -5.52
N VAL A 178 -23.14 -42.84 -6.05
CA VAL A 178 -22.78 -42.85 -7.49
C VAL A 178 -23.26 -44.13 -8.17
N PHE A 179 -22.68 -45.28 -7.83
CA PHE A 179 -23.11 -46.56 -8.43
C PHE A 179 -24.18 -47.28 -7.60
N THR A 180 -24.15 -47.07 -6.28
CA THR A 180 -25.12 -47.61 -5.34
C THR A 180 -25.66 -46.49 -4.48
N PRO A 181 -26.99 -46.43 -4.25
CA PRO A 181 -27.57 -45.53 -3.27
C PRO A 181 -26.94 -45.71 -1.89
N VAL A 182 -26.80 -44.61 -1.14
CA VAL A 182 -26.33 -44.63 0.24
C VAL A 182 -27.52 -44.38 1.17
N GLU A 183 -27.63 -45.17 2.25
CA GLU A 183 -28.69 -45.00 3.24
C GLU A 183 -28.55 -43.65 3.95
N PRO A 184 -29.64 -42.85 4.10
CA PRO A 184 -29.56 -41.53 4.72
C PRO A 184 -28.94 -41.54 6.12
N ARG A 185 -28.05 -40.59 6.41
CA ARG A 185 -27.40 -40.43 7.73
C ARG A 185 -28.03 -39.28 8.53
N HIS A 186 -28.33 -38.16 7.88
CA HIS A 186 -28.79 -36.93 8.54
C HIS A 186 -30.25 -36.59 8.25
N GLY A 187 -30.84 -37.20 7.21
CA GLY A 187 -32.13 -36.82 6.66
C GLY A 187 -32.07 -35.56 5.80
N GLY A 188 -30.92 -35.22 5.23
CA GLY A 188 -30.67 -33.96 4.50
C GLY A 188 -29.46 -33.19 5.05
N LEU A 189 -29.65 -31.91 5.39
CA LEU A 189 -28.65 -31.07 6.06
C LEU A 189 -28.89 -30.99 7.58
N ASN A 190 -27.84 -31.26 8.35
CA ASN A 190 -27.83 -30.92 9.79
C ASN A 190 -27.51 -29.43 10.02
N ASP A 191 -27.54 -28.96 11.27
CA ASP A 191 -27.35 -27.55 11.62
C ASP A 191 -26.06 -26.94 11.05
N PHE A 192 -24.94 -27.66 11.14
CA PHE A 192 -23.68 -27.20 10.56
C PHE A 192 -23.76 -27.11 9.03
N GLY A 193 -24.40 -28.08 8.37
CA GLY A 193 -24.65 -28.02 6.92
C GLY A 193 -25.48 -26.80 6.52
N ARG A 194 -26.44 -26.38 7.36
CA ARG A 194 -27.19 -25.14 7.15
C ARG A 194 -26.32 -23.90 7.31
N GLU A 195 -25.37 -23.91 8.24
CA GLU A 195 -24.38 -22.84 8.40
C GLU A 195 -23.42 -22.74 7.20
N VAL A 196 -22.97 -23.88 6.66
CA VAL A 196 -22.14 -23.92 5.45
C VAL A 196 -22.84 -23.24 4.29
N VAL A 197 -24.11 -23.56 4.02
CA VAL A 197 -24.90 -22.92 2.93
C VAL A 197 -25.02 -21.40 3.14
N ARG A 198 -25.29 -20.95 4.38
CA ARG A 198 -25.36 -19.51 4.69
C ARG A 198 -24.02 -18.80 4.50
N GLU A 199 -22.93 -19.43 4.92
CA GLU A 199 -21.58 -18.87 4.75
C GLU A 199 -21.20 -18.79 3.27
N MET A 200 -21.57 -19.79 2.46
CA MET A 200 -21.38 -19.74 1.01
C MET A 200 -22.14 -18.56 0.38
N ASN A 201 -23.40 -18.32 0.76
CA ASN A 201 -24.16 -17.15 0.32
C ASN A 201 -23.52 -15.83 0.77
N ARG A 202 -23.00 -15.75 2.00
CA ARG A 202 -22.29 -14.57 2.50
C ARG A 202 -21.02 -14.29 1.70
N LEU A 203 -20.28 -15.34 1.32
CA LEU A 203 -19.06 -15.24 0.52
C LEU A 203 -19.31 -14.87 -0.95
N GLY A 204 -20.49 -15.18 -1.48
CA GLY A 204 -20.74 -15.12 -2.93
C GLY A 204 -20.23 -16.39 -3.64
N MET A 205 -20.20 -17.51 -2.93
CA MET A 205 -19.81 -18.82 -3.42
C MET A 205 -21.05 -19.62 -3.81
N LEU A 206 -21.06 -20.20 -5.02
CA LEU A 206 -22.18 -20.98 -5.53
C LEU A 206 -22.35 -22.28 -4.73
N VAL A 207 -23.59 -22.56 -4.35
CA VAL A 207 -23.98 -23.81 -3.68
C VAL A 207 -24.25 -24.85 -4.76
N ASP A 208 -23.35 -25.82 -4.88
CA ASP A 208 -23.51 -26.91 -5.83
C ASP A 208 -24.16 -28.12 -5.15
N ILE A 209 -25.27 -28.57 -5.72
CA ILE A 209 -26.09 -29.67 -5.24
C ILE A 209 -26.14 -30.83 -6.22
N SER A 210 -25.11 -30.99 -7.06
CA SER A 210 -24.79 -32.29 -7.66
C SER A 210 -24.40 -33.31 -6.58
N HIS A 211 -24.61 -34.61 -6.85
CA HIS A 211 -24.39 -35.76 -5.95
C HIS A 211 -25.26 -35.85 -4.69
N VAL A 212 -25.91 -34.77 -4.26
CA VAL A 212 -26.61 -34.77 -2.97
C VAL A 212 -27.88 -35.61 -2.99
N ALA A 213 -28.28 -36.14 -1.84
CA ALA A 213 -29.58 -36.80 -1.68
C ALA A 213 -30.73 -35.79 -1.92
N LYS A 214 -31.91 -36.27 -2.34
CA LYS A 214 -33.08 -35.39 -2.57
C LYS A 214 -33.45 -34.55 -1.35
N SER A 215 -33.31 -35.10 -0.13
CA SER A 215 -33.52 -34.34 1.11
C SER A 215 -32.55 -33.16 1.24
N THR A 216 -31.25 -33.41 1.06
CA THR A 216 -30.19 -32.38 1.06
C THR A 216 -30.42 -31.33 -0.01
N PHE A 217 -30.87 -31.75 -1.21
CA PHE A 217 -31.21 -30.85 -2.31
C PHE A 217 -32.29 -29.84 -1.91
N LEU A 218 -33.38 -30.33 -1.30
CA LEU A 218 -34.51 -29.50 -0.87
C LEU A 218 -34.14 -28.60 0.32
N ASP A 219 -33.41 -29.12 1.31
CA ASP A 219 -32.90 -28.33 2.43
C ASP A 219 -32.00 -27.18 1.94
N ALA A 220 -31.08 -27.45 1.02
CA ALA A 220 -30.19 -26.42 0.48
C ALA A 220 -30.96 -25.33 -0.27
N LEU A 221 -32.00 -25.69 -1.03
CA LEU A 221 -32.89 -24.74 -1.70
C LEU A 221 -33.68 -23.87 -0.73
N GLU A 222 -34.14 -24.43 0.39
CA GLU A 222 -34.86 -23.68 1.42
C GLU A 222 -33.97 -22.63 2.11
N ILE A 223 -32.70 -22.99 2.35
CA ILE A 223 -31.76 -22.15 3.09
C ILE A 223 -31.10 -21.10 2.20
N SER A 224 -30.80 -21.45 0.94
CA SER A 224 -30.01 -20.60 0.06
C SER A 224 -30.81 -19.38 -0.42
N ARG A 225 -30.30 -18.18 -0.11
CA ARG A 225 -30.74 -16.90 -0.69
C ARG A 225 -30.20 -16.68 -2.11
N SER A 226 -29.17 -17.43 -2.51
CA SER A 226 -28.56 -17.40 -3.85
C SER A 226 -29.13 -18.50 -4.75
N PRO A 227 -29.12 -18.30 -6.09
CA PRO A 227 -29.24 -19.41 -7.03
C PRO A 227 -28.26 -20.54 -6.69
N VAL A 228 -28.78 -21.76 -6.60
CA VAL A 228 -27.98 -22.99 -6.52
C VAL A 228 -27.64 -23.49 -7.92
N ILE A 229 -26.63 -24.34 -8.03
CA ILE A 229 -26.30 -25.03 -9.28
C ILE A 229 -26.30 -26.54 -9.09
N CYS A 230 -26.52 -27.28 -10.17
CA CYS A 230 -26.07 -28.64 -10.30
C CYS A 230 -24.97 -28.63 -11.36
N SER A 231 -23.71 -28.64 -10.95
CA SER A 231 -22.53 -28.50 -11.82
C SER A 231 -22.47 -29.56 -12.93
N HIS A 232 -23.01 -30.75 -12.67
CA HIS A 232 -23.12 -31.83 -13.65
C HIS A 232 -24.16 -32.86 -13.18
N SER A 233 -25.41 -32.73 -13.62
CA SER A 233 -26.51 -33.66 -13.29
C SER A 233 -27.52 -33.77 -14.43
N SER A 234 -28.17 -34.94 -14.53
CA SER A 234 -29.09 -35.25 -15.62
C SER A 234 -30.50 -35.55 -15.10
N THR A 235 -31.43 -35.89 -15.99
CA THR A 235 -32.86 -35.94 -15.67
C THR A 235 -33.35 -37.37 -15.44
N ARG A 236 -34.03 -37.59 -14.32
CA ARG A 236 -34.51 -38.92 -13.90
C ARG A 236 -35.61 -39.48 -14.80
N SER A 237 -36.38 -38.60 -15.44
CA SER A 237 -37.47 -38.95 -16.36
C SER A 237 -37.00 -39.63 -17.66
N LEU A 238 -35.76 -39.37 -18.08
CA LEU A 238 -35.15 -40.02 -19.26
C LEU A 238 -34.26 -41.20 -18.88
N ARG A 239 -33.62 -41.13 -17.70
CA ARG A 239 -32.91 -42.25 -17.10
C ARG A 239 -33.12 -42.27 -15.59
N ASP A 240 -33.81 -43.31 -15.12
CA ASP A 240 -34.10 -43.52 -13.71
C ASP A 240 -32.82 -43.92 -12.94
N HIS A 241 -32.08 -42.89 -12.52
CA HIS A 241 -30.85 -43.02 -11.74
C HIS A 241 -30.98 -42.14 -10.50
N HIS A 242 -30.56 -42.63 -9.34
CA HIS A 242 -30.76 -41.94 -8.05
C HIS A 242 -29.99 -40.62 -7.93
N ARG A 243 -28.88 -40.46 -8.67
CA ARG A 243 -28.13 -39.20 -8.80
C ARG A 243 -28.80 -38.16 -9.71
N ASN A 244 -29.75 -38.57 -10.55
CA ASN A 244 -30.43 -37.68 -11.48
C ASN A 244 -31.62 -36.97 -10.83
N LEU A 245 -31.91 -35.76 -11.31
CA LEU A 245 -32.98 -34.90 -10.80
C LEU A 245 -34.33 -35.34 -11.35
N ASP A 246 -35.31 -35.51 -10.46
CA ASP A 246 -36.71 -35.66 -10.89
C ASP A 246 -37.36 -34.31 -11.22
N ASP A 247 -38.55 -34.36 -11.84
CA ASP A 247 -39.25 -33.15 -12.28
C ASP A 247 -39.68 -32.24 -11.12
N GLU A 248 -39.77 -32.74 -9.89
CA GLU A 248 -40.02 -31.91 -8.70
C GLU A 248 -38.78 -31.08 -8.37
N GLN A 249 -37.61 -31.73 -8.33
CA GLN A 249 -36.32 -31.06 -8.12
C GLN A 249 -36.04 -30.02 -9.19
N LEU A 250 -36.32 -30.32 -10.47
CA LEU A 250 -36.14 -29.38 -11.58
C LEU A 250 -37.01 -28.11 -11.40
N ARG A 251 -38.28 -28.24 -11.01
CA ARG A 251 -39.17 -27.09 -10.76
C ARG A 251 -38.78 -26.30 -9.51
N ALA A 252 -38.33 -26.99 -8.46
CA ALA A 252 -37.88 -26.35 -7.22
C ALA A 252 -36.62 -25.51 -7.48
N LEU A 253 -35.65 -26.05 -8.22
CA LEU A 253 -34.44 -25.33 -8.64
C LEU A 253 -34.77 -24.13 -9.53
N ALA A 254 -35.74 -24.26 -10.45
CA ALA A 254 -36.20 -23.14 -11.26
C ALA A 254 -36.74 -21.98 -10.41
N THR A 255 -37.52 -22.30 -9.37
CA THR A 255 -38.10 -21.30 -8.44
C THR A 255 -37.01 -20.53 -7.68
N ASN A 256 -35.92 -21.19 -7.29
CA ASN A 256 -34.76 -20.56 -6.66
C ASN A 256 -33.93 -19.71 -7.65
N GLY A 257 -34.11 -19.91 -8.96
CA GLY A 257 -33.31 -19.24 -9.99
C GLY A 257 -32.05 -20.00 -10.39
N GLY A 258 -31.91 -21.27 -9.98
CA GLY A 258 -30.70 -22.08 -10.17
C GLY A 258 -30.47 -22.56 -11.61
N VAL A 259 -29.39 -23.32 -11.82
CA VAL A 259 -29.02 -23.86 -13.15
C VAL A 259 -28.63 -25.34 -13.05
N VAL A 260 -29.17 -26.17 -13.93
CA VAL A 260 -28.78 -27.58 -14.12
C VAL A 260 -27.87 -27.70 -15.32
N MET A 261 -26.62 -28.08 -15.08
CA MET A 261 -25.64 -28.35 -16.13
C MET A 261 -25.65 -29.85 -16.44
N VAL A 262 -25.98 -30.21 -17.69
CA VAL A 262 -26.24 -31.61 -18.06
C VAL A 262 -24.94 -32.40 -18.21
N ASN A 263 -24.88 -33.53 -17.50
CA ASN A 263 -23.76 -34.48 -17.48
C ASN A 263 -23.69 -35.32 -18.76
N PHE A 264 -22.47 -35.62 -19.26
CA PHE A 264 -22.30 -36.38 -20.50
C PHE A 264 -22.06 -37.88 -20.29
N PHE A 265 -21.82 -38.36 -19.07
CA PHE A 265 -21.55 -39.76 -18.80
C PHE A 265 -22.73 -40.63 -19.27
N PRO A 266 -22.53 -41.55 -20.24
CA PRO A 266 -23.57 -42.45 -20.72
C PRO A 266 -24.26 -43.24 -19.59
N GLY A 267 -23.49 -43.62 -18.58
CA GLY A 267 -23.97 -44.27 -17.36
C GLY A 267 -24.73 -43.35 -16.40
N PHE A 268 -25.04 -42.09 -16.76
CA PHE A 268 -26.00 -41.18 -16.12
C PHE A 268 -27.14 -40.73 -17.04
N ILE A 269 -27.02 -40.87 -18.37
CA ILE A 269 -28.01 -40.35 -19.34
C ILE A 269 -28.74 -41.41 -20.18
N ASP A 270 -28.16 -42.59 -20.42
CA ASP A 270 -28.74 -43.57 -21.35
C ASP A 270 -29.22 -44.85 -20.65
N PRO A 271 -30.52 -45.15 -20.62
CA PRO A 271 -31.03 -46.38 -19.99
C PRO A 271 -30.56 -47.65 -20.73
N ARG A 272 -30.06 -47.53 -21.96
CA ARG A 272 -29.51 -48.66 -22.73
C ARG A 272 -28.07 -49.00 -22.33
N TRP A 273 -27.38 -48.11 -21.63
CA TRP A 273 -25.96 -48.26 -21.29
C TRP A 273 -25.70 -49.50 -20.43
N ASP A 274 -26.51 -49.77 -19.40
CA ASP A 274 -26.30 -50.91 -18.50
C ASP A 274 -26.36 -52.26 -19.22
N ALA A 275 -27.25 -52.40 -20.20
CA ALA A 275 -27.32 -53.60 -21.04
C ALA A 275 -26.09 -53.70 -21.94
N ALA A 276 -25.69 -52.59 -22.58
CA ALA A 276 -24.50 -52.52 -23.41
C ALA A 276 -23.20 -52.85 -22.67
N GLN A 277 -23.07 -52.48 -21.39
CA GLN A 277 -21.89 -52.79 -20.58
C GLN A 277 -21.77 -54.28 -20.23
N ARG A 278 -22.90 -55.02 -20.24
CA ARG A 278 -22.91 -56.47 -20.04
C ARG A 278 -22.52 -57.22 -21.31
N GLU A 279 -22.74 -56.61 -22.47
CA GLU A 279 -22.35 -57.15 -23.77
C GLU A 279 -20.87 -56.85 -24.04
N LYS A 280 -20.05 -57.90 -24.17
CA LYS A 280 -18.63 -57.80 -24.53
C LYS A 280 -18.44 -58.27 -25.98
N PRO A 281 -18.67 -57.41 -26.99
CA PRO A 281 -18.46 -57.79 -28.38
C PRO A 281 -17.00 -58.18 -28.61
N ALA A 282 -16.76 -59.13 -29.52
CA ALA A 282 -15.41 -59.58 -29.86
C ALA A 282 -14.56 -58.47 -30.51
N ASP A 283 -15.23 -57.50 -31.15
CA ASP A 283 -14.63 -56.29 -31.71
C ASP A 283 -15.05 -55.06 -30.87
N PRO A 284 -14.11 -54.37 -30.20
CA PRO A 284 -14.38 -53.14 -29.45
C PRO A 284 -15.06 -52.04 -30.28
N ALA A 285 -14.85 -52.00 -31.60
CA ALA A 285 -15.49 -51.02 -32.49
C ALA A 285 -17.01 -51.23 -32.62
N GLN A 286 -17.51 -52.41 -32.24
CA GLN A 286 -18.94 -52.74 -32.23
C GLN A 286 -19.60 -52.45 -30.89
N ARG A 287 -18.85 -51.98 -29.89
CA ARG A 287 -19.41 -51.61 -28.59
C ARG A 287 -20.39 -50.47 -28.79
N TYR A 288 -21.59 -50.64 -28.22
CA TYR A 288 -22.61 -49.61 -28.24
C TYR A 288 -22.07 -48.31 -27.64
N ARG A 289 -22.21 -47.21 -28.39
CA ARG A 289 -21.93 -45.86 -27.91
C ARG A 289 -23.24 -45.09 -27.87
N THR A 290 -23.51 -44.46 -26.75
CA THR A 290 -24.69 -43.59 -26.58
C THR A 290 -24.71 -42.51 -27.65
N PRO A 291 -25.79 -42.36 -28.44
CA PRO A 291 -25.90 -41.29 -29.42
C PRO A 291 -25.85 -39.90 -28.74
N PHE A 292 -25.12 -38.92 -29.31
CA PHE A 292 -25.09 -37.56 -28.72
C PHE A 292 -26.46 -36.90 -28.59
N SER A 293 -27.45 -37.32 -29.40
CA SER A 293 -28.83 -36.84 -29.32
C SER A 293 -29.43 -37.04 -27.92
N VAL A 294 -28.98 -38.05 -27.16
CA VAL A 294 -29.44 -38.30 -25.78
C VAL A 294 -29.08 -37.15 -24.85
N VAL A 295 -27.89 -36.55 -25.01
CA VAL A 295 -27.50 -35.35 -24.24
C VAL A 295 -28.45 -34.19 -24.57
N ILE A 296 -28.79 -34.02 -25.85
CA ILE A 296 -29.73 -32.98 -26.28
C ILE A 296 -31.13 -33.23 -25.73
N ASP A 297 -31.57 -34.49 -25.66
CA ASP A 297 -32.86 -34.85 -25.08
C ASP A 297 -32.95 -34.47 -23.58
N HIS A 298 -31.85 -34.64 -22.84
CA HIS A 298 -31.74 -34.17 -21.45
C HIS A 298 -31.79 -32.64 -21.35
N LEU A 299 -31.04 -31.92 -22.19
CA LEU A 299 -31.08 -30.45 -22.24
C LEU A 299 -32.52 -29.97 -22.51
N GLU A 300 -33.21 -30.56 -23.50
CA GLU A 300 -34.59 -30.23 -23.84
C GLU A 300 -35.58 -30.59 -22.73
N HIS A 301 -35.36 -31.68 -21.99
CA HIS A 301 -36.19 -32.02 -20.83
C HIS A 301 -36.04 -30.98 -19.71
N VAL A 302 -34.82 -30.52 -19.40
CA VAL A 302 -34.60 -29.44 -18.44
C VAL A 302 -35.29 -28.15 -18.93
N ILE A 303 -35.13 -27.77 -20.20
CA ILE A 303 -35.82 -26.61 -20.78
C ILE A 303 -37.34 -26.72 -20.62
N ARG A 304 -37.90 -27.91 -20.87
CA ARG A 304 -39.34 -28.15 -20.78
C ARG A 304 -39.89 -28.05 -19.36
N VAL A 305 -39.14 -28.53 -18.36
CA VAL A 305 -39.64 -28.64 -16.97
C VAL A 305 -39.24 -27.43 -16.12
N ALA A 306 -37.99 -26.98 -16.23
CA ALA A 306 -37.44 -25.88 -15.45
C ALA A 306 -37.50 -24.55 -16.21
N GLY A 307 -37.44 -24.56 -17.55
CA GLY A 307 -37.38 -23.37 -18.39
C GLY A 307 -35.99 -23.12 -18.99
N GLU A 308 -35.91 -22.32 -20.04
CA GLU A 308 -34.67 -22.04 -20.78
C GLU A 308 -33.59 -21.29 -19.97
N ASP A 309 -33.95 -20.66 -18.86
CA ASP A 309 -33.03 -19.92 -17.99
C ASP A 309 -32.28 -20.82 -16.99
N HIS A 310 -32.55 -22.13 -16.98
CA HIS A 310 -32.14 -23.06 -15.93
C HIS A 310 -31.33 -24.26 -16.43
N VAL A 311 -30.81 -24.19 -17.65
CA VAL A 311 -30.04 -25.28 -18.29
C VAL A 311 -28.64 -24.79 -18.66
N GLY A 312 -27.64 -25.68 -18.57
CA GLY A 312 -26.27 -25.44 -18.97
C GLY A 312 -25.50 -26.71 -19.34
N LEU A 313 -24.19 -26.59 -19.52
CA LEU A 313 -23.28 -27.68 -19.85
C LEU A 313 -22.37 -28.02 -18.66
N GLY A 314 -22.24 -29.31 -18.35
CA GLY A 314 -21.40 -29.82 -17.26
C GLY A 314 -20.86 -31.18 -17.67
N SER A 315 -19.83 -31.19 -18.50
CA SER A 315 -19.45 -32.35 -19.30
C SER A 315 -19.01 -33.55 -18.48
N ASP A 316 -18.38 -33.31 -17.31
CA ASP A 316 -17.71 -34.34 -16.51
C ASP A 316 -16.48 -34.92 -17.23
N TYR A 317 -15.94 -34.15 -18.19
CA TYR A 317 -14.77 -34.55 -18.96
C TYR A 317 -13.56 -34.79 -18.07
N ASP A 318 -12.75 -35.77 -18.47
CA ASP A 318 -11.63 -36.35 -17.71
C ASP A 318 -12.00 -37.08 -16.41
N GLY A 319 -13.27 -37.03 -15.99
CA GLY A 319 -13.83 -37.79 -14.84
C GLY A 319 -14.57 -39.06 -15.23
N ILE A 320 -14.94 -39.17 -16.50
CA ILE A 320 -15.80 -40.22 -17.05
C ILE A 320 -15.04 -41.22 -17.93
N THR A 321 -15.51 -42.47 -17.93
CA THR A 321 -14.86 -43.58 -18.64
C THR A 321 -15.40 -43.82 -20.05
N ASP A 322 -16.60 -43.33 -20.36
CA ASP A 322 -17.25 -43.43 -21.65
C ASP A 322 -17.88 -42.07 -21.99
N VAL A 323 -17.94 -41.73 -23.29
CA VAL A 323 -18.54 -40.49 -23.80
C VAL A 323 -19.51 -40.75 -24.96
N PRO A 324 -20.58 -39.94 -25.11
CA PRO A 324 -21.51 -40.05 -26.23
C PRO A 324 -20.81 -39.89 -27.59
N GLN A 325 -21.31 -40.58 -28.60
CA GLN A 325 -20.73 -40.55 -29.95
C GLN A 325 -20.72 -39.13 -30.53
N GLY A 326 -19.54 -38.59 -30.83
CA GLY A 326 -19.41 -37.24 -31.38
C GLY A 326 -19.40 -36.14 -30.33
N LEU A 327 -19.24 -36.49 -29.05
CA LEU A 327 -18.83 -35.62 -27.95
C LEU A 327 -17.56 -36.18 -27.29
N ASP A 328 -16.63 -36.65 -28.14
CA ASP A 328 -15.41 -37.34 -27.73
C ASP A 328 -14.45 -36.46 -26.93
N ASP A 329 -14.53 -35.14 -27.12
CA ASP A 329 -13.74 -34.14 -26.40
C ASP A 329 -14.35 -32.75 -26.58
N VAL A 330 -13.75 -31.75 -25.92
CA VAL A 330 -14.22 -30.35 -25.95
C VAL A 330 -14.27 -29.74 -27.36
N SER A 331 -13.53 -30.27 -28.34
CA SER A 331 -13.58 -29.75 -29.72
C SER A 331 -14.93 -29.97 -30.40
N MET A 332 -15.77 -30.84 -29.82
CA MET A 332 -17.07 -31.23 -30.37
C MET A 332 -18.24 -30.39 -29.85
N LEU A 333 -18.04 -29.49 -28.88
CA LEU A 333 -19.08 -28.63 -28.32
C LEU A 333 -19.91 -27.83 -29.37
N PRO A 334 -19.35 -27.34 -30.49
CA PRO A 334 -20.13 -26.66 -31.54
C PRO A 334 -21.26 -27.51 -32.12
N ARG A 335 -21.18 -28.84 -32.02
CA ARG A 335 -22.23 -29.76 -32.49
C ARG A 335 -23.52 -29.63 -31.67
N ILE A 336 -23.42 -29.29 -30.39
CA ILE A 336 -24.58 -29.03 -29.52
C ILE A 336 -25.34 -27.80 -30.05
N THR A 337 -24.63 -26.75 -30.41
CA THR A 337 -25.22 -25.52 -30.99
C THR A 337 -25.96 -25.82 -32.29
N LEU A 338 -25.32 -26.57 -33.19
CA LEU A 338 -25.94 -26.96 -34.46
C LEU A 338 -27.21 -27.80 -34.24
N GLU A 339 -27.16 -28.77 -33.34
CA GLU A 339 -28.30 -29.67 -33.10
C GLU A 339 -29.47 -28.96 -32.41
N LEU A 340 -29.22 -28.08 -31.44
CA LEU A 340 -30.28 -27.28 -30.82
C LEU A 340 -30.99 -26.38 -31.84
N LEU A 341 -30.24 -25.72 -32.73
CA LEU A 341 -30.83 -24.92 -33.80
C LEU A 341 -31.60 -25.79 -34.81
N ARG A 342 -31.08 -26.98 -35.13
CA ARG A 342 -31.77 -27.96 -36.00
C ARG A 342 -33.10 -28.40 -35.40
N ARG A 343 -33.18 -28.52 -34.06
CA ARG A 343 -34.41 -28.85 -33.32
C ARG A 343 -35.33 -27.65 -33.10
N GLY A 344 -34.98 -26.47 -33.58
CA GLY A 344 -35.84 -25.28 -33.59
C GLY A 344 -35.70 -24.36 -32.37
N HIS A 345 -34.68 -24.55 -31.53
CA HIS A 345 -34.39 -23.61 -30.43
C HIS A 345 -33.95 -22.25 -30.97
N SER A 346 -34.29 -21.19 -30.23
CA SER A 346 -33.91 -19.82 -30.63
C SER A 346 -32.42 -19.58 -30.39
N GLU A 347 -31.85 -18.61 -31.11
CA GLU A 347 -30.47 -18.15 -30.88
C GLU A 347 -30.25 -17.68 -29.43
N GLN A 348 -31.25 -17.05 -28.83
CA GLN A 348 -31.21 -16.60 -27.44
C GLN A 348 -31.18 -17.77 -26.46
N THR A 349 -32.04 -18.77 -26.65
CA THR A 349 -32.07 -20.01 -25.86
C THR A 349 -30.72 -20.72 -25.90
N VAL A 350 -30.11 -20.83 -27.09
CA VAL A 350 -28.79 -21.45 -27.25
C VAL A 350 -27.71 -20.66 -26.51
N LYS A 351 -27.66 -19.32 -26.66
CA LYS A 351 -26.68 -18.47 -25.95
C LYS A 351 -26.83 -18.53 -24.43
N LYS A 352 -28.07 -18.62 -23.92
CA LYS A 352 -28.37 -18.85 -22.50
C LYS A 352 -27.77 -20.18 -22.01
N LEU A 353 -28.05 -21.27 -22.73
CA LEU A 353 -27.58 -22.61 -22.41
C LEU A 353 -26.06 -22.75 -22.47
N LEU A 354 -25.41 -22.15 -23.46
CA LEU A 354 -23.94 -22.26 -23.62
C LEU A 354 -23.14 -21.63 -22.48
N GLY A 355 -23.70 -20.67 -21.74
CA GLY A 355 -23.00 -20.06 -20.61
C GLY A 355 -23.70 -18.87 -19.97
N GLY A 356 -24.65 -18.23 -20.68
CA GLY A 356 -25.41 -17.09 -20.16
C GLY A 356 -26.16 -17.37 -18.85
N ASN A 357 -26.70 -18.58 -18.69
CA ASN A 357 -27.41 -18.99 -17.48
C ASN A 357 -26.48 -19.13 -16.27
N LEU A 358 -25.30 -19.72 -16.46
CA LEU A 358 -24.31 -19.84 -15.40
C LEU A 358 -23.75 -18.47 -14.99
N LEU A 359 -23.46 -17.59 -15.97
CA LEU A 359 -23.08 -16.21 -15.70
C LEU A 359 -24.14 -15.46 -14.88
N ARG A 360 -25.42 -15.63 -15.22
CA ARG A 360 -26.53 -15.06 -14.45
C ARG A 360 -26.56 -15.58 -13.01
N ALA A 361 -26.38 -16.89 -12.81
CA ALA A 361 -26.39 -17.49 -11.48
C ALA A 361 -25.21 -16.97 -10.63
N LEU A 362 -24.01 -16.92 -11.20
CA LEU A 362 -22.82 -16.39 -10.55
C LEU A 362 -22.98 -14.90 -10.19
N GLU A 363 -23.43 -14.07 -11.14
CA GLU A 363 -23.67 -12.64 -10.91
C GLU A 363 -24.72 -12.40 -9.82
N ARG A 364 -25.78 -13.22 -9.78
CA ARG A 364 -26.79 -13.14 -8.72
C ARG A 364 -26.23 -13.60 -7.37
N CYS A 365 -25.35 -14.60 -7.33
CA CYS A 365 -24.67 -15.04 -6.12
C CYS A 365 -23.81 -13.92 -5.53
N GLU A 366 -23.00 -13.27 -6.36
CA GLU A 366 -22.22 -12.10 -5.98
C GLU A 366 -23.11 -10.96 -5.47
N GLN A 367 -24.27 -10.74 -6.11
CA GLN A 367 -25.22 -9.72 -5.65
C GLN A 367 -25.82 -10.05 -4.29
N VAL A 368 -26.18 -11.31 -4.03
CA VAL A 368 -26.69 -11.74 -2.72
C VAL A 368 -25.64 -11.54 -1.63
N SER A 369 -24.36 -11.83 -1.90
CA SER A 369 -23.27 -11.52 -0.98
C SER A 369 -23.19 -10.01 -0.69
N ARG A 370 -23.29 -9.16 -1.72
CA ARG A 370 -23.32 -7.69 -1.55
C ARG A 370 -24.53 -7.22 -0.73
N ASP A 371 -25.72 -7.79 -0.97
CA ASP A 371 -26.95 -7.46 -0.24
C ASP A 371 -26.82 -7.86 1.25
N LEU A 372 -26.32 -9.06 1.51
CA LEU A 372 -26.05 -9.56 2.88
C LEU A 372 -25.02 -8.69 3.61
N ALA A 373 -23.94 -8.28 2.94
CA ALA A 373 -22.97 -7.35 3.51
C ALA A 373 -23.59 -5.96 3.79
N ALA A 374 -24.55 -5.52 2.96
CA ALA A 374 -25.25 -4.26 3.16
C ALA A 374 -26.20 -4.26 4.38
N GLU A 375 -26.70 -5.42 4.78
CA GLU A 375 -27.56 -5.63 5.97
C GLU A 375 -26.76 -5.50 7.29
N LEU A 376 -25.43 -5.54 7.27
CA LEU A 376 -24.60 -5.38 8.46
C LEU A 376 -24.70 -3.98 9.09
N PRO A 377 -24.60 -3.84 10.43
CA PRO A 377 -24.44 -2.54 11.07
C PRO A 377 -23.24 -1.78 10.50
N GLU A 378 -23.35 -0.46 10.39
CA GLU A 378 -22.31 0.37 9.76
C GLU A 378 -20.92 0.15 10.36
N ARG A 379 -20.86 -0.01 11.68
CA ARG A 379 -19.61 -0.34 12.40
C ARG A 379 -18.92 -1.59 11.85
N ALA A 380 -19.67 -2.64 11.53
CA ALA A 380 -19.12 -3.88 10.99
C ALA A 380 -18.69 -3.69 9.53
N ARG A 381 -19.49 -3.01 8.71
CA ARG A 381 -19.13 -2.68 7.31
C ARG A 381 -17.86 -1.85 7.23
N ALA A 382 -17.74 -0.84 8.07
CA ALA A 382 -16.56 0.00 8.14
C ALA A 382 -15.31 -0.81 8.55
N GLN A 383 -15.47 -1.80 9.44
CA GLN A 383 -14.35 -2.68 9.81
C GLN A 383 -13.92 -3.56 8.64
N GLU A 384 -14.86 -4.23 7.96
CA GLU A 384 -14.56 -5.05 6.78
C GLU A 384 -13.90 -4.24 5.67
N PHE A 385 -14.39 -3.01 5.44
CA PHE A 385 -13.77 -2.07 4.52
C PHE A 385 -12.34 -1.72 4.92
N LEU A 386 -12.11 -1.33 6.18
CA LEU A 386 -10.77 -0.98 6.68
C LEU A 386 -9.81 -2.17 6.61
N ASP A 387 -10.25 -3.37 6.95
CA ASP A 387 -9.43 -4.60 6.89
C ASP A 387 -9.03 -4.94 5.45
N ALA A 388 -9.96 -4.82 4.49
CA ALA A 388 -9.66 -5.01 3.08
C ALA A 388 -8.74 -3.90 2.54
N ALA A 389 -9.05 -2.65 2.88
CA ALA A 389 -8.32 -1.49 2.40
C ALA A 389 -6.87 -1.49 2.88
N THR A 390 -6.65 -1.74 4.17
CA THR A 390 -5.32 -1.76 4.80
C THR A 390 -4.50 -2.96 4.39
N ARG A 391 -5.11 -4.12 4.10
CA ARG A 391 -4.38 -5.28 3.57
C ARG A 391 -3.75 -4.98 2.21
N LYS A 392 -4.51 -4.37 1.29
CA LYS A 392 -3.98 -4.00 -0.02
C LYS A 392 -3.00 -2.84 0.08
N LEU A 393 -3.27 -1.87 0.96
CA LEU A 393 -2.34 -0.77 1.21
C LEU A 393 -1.00 -1.29 1.74
N ALA A 394 -1.01 -2.24 2.68
CA ALA A 394 0.20 -2.83 3.22
C ALA A 394 1.07 -3.53 2.18
N GLU A 395 0.45 -4.27 1.25
CA GLU A 395 1.14 -4.88 0.11
C GLU A 395 1.85 -3.81 -0.74
N LEU A 396 1.14 -2.75 -1.13
CA LEU A 396 1.65 -1.71 -2.02
C LEU A 396 2.69 -0.81 -1.35
N GLU A 397 2.48 -0.45 -0.08
CA GLU A 397 3.42 0.38 0.70
C GLU A 397 4.71 -0.35 1.00
N THR A 398 4.63 -1.65 1.30
CA THR A 398 5.84 -2.47 1.49
C THR A 398 6.64 -2.52 0.19
N ALA A 399 5.99 -2.79 -0.95
CA ALA A 399 6.66 -2.82 -2.25
C ALA A 399 7.30 -1.46 -2.61
N ALA A 400 6.59 -0.36 -2.38
CA ALA A 400 7.10 0.99 -2.61
C ALA A 400 8.29 1.32 -1.70
N SER A 401 8.19 1.03 -0.40
CA SER A 401 9.24 1.29 0.58
C SER A 401 10.49 0.44 0.30
N GLU A 402 10.33 -0.83 -0.12
CA GLU A 402 11.45 -1.67 -0.53
C GLU A 402 12.16 -1.15 -1.80
N ALA A 403 11.39 -0.67 -2.78
CA ALA A 403 11.94 -0.09 -3.99
C ALA A 403 12.70 1.21 -3.70
N GLN A 404 12.12 2.08 -2.88
CA GLN A 404 12.76 3.32 -2.41
C GLN A 404 14.02 3.04 -1.58
N TRP A 405 13.99 2.03 -0.70
CA TRP A 405 15.16 1.58 0.06
C TRP A 405 16.32 1.18 -0.87
N LYS A 406 16.03 0.41 -1.93
CA LYS A 406 17.05 0.03 -2.93
C LYS A 406 17.58 1.24 -3.69
N ALA A 407 16.71 2.14 -4.13
CA ALA A 407 17.12 3.37 -4.81
C ALA A 407 17.99 4.28 -3.92
N SER A 408 17.75 4.26 -2.60
CA SER A 408 18.52 5.06 -1.63
C SER A 408 19.86 4.44 -1.23
N THR A 409 19.94 3.11 -1.20
CA THR A 409 21.16 2.36 -0.79
C THR A 409 22.06 1.98 -1.96
N ASP A 410 21.54 2.03 -3.18
CA ASP A 410 22.25 1.70 -4.41
C ASP A 410 21.66 2.50 -5.57
N ILE A 411 22.21 3.69 -5.80
CA ILE A 411 21.67 4.67 -6.75
C ILE A 411 22.03 4.23 -8.18
N ARG A 412 21.04 3.68 -8.89
CA ARG A 412 21.13 3.24 -10.29
C ARG A 412 19.82 3.54 -11.02
N PRO A 413 19.84 3.85 -12.34
CA PRO A 413 18.62 4.17 -13.10
C PRO A 413 17.54 3.09 -13.02
N GLU A 414 17.93 1.82 -12.97
CA GLU A 414 17.02 0.67 -12.83
C GLU A 414 16.29 0.64 -11.48
N HIS A 415 16.93 1.07 -10.38
CA HIS A 415 16.33 1.13 -9.06
C HIS A 415 15.40 2.34 -8.92
N GLU A 416 15.82 3.49 -9.44
CA GLU A 416 14.98 4.70 -9.51
C GLU A 416 13.71 4.43 -10.32
N GLN A 417 13.82 3.73 -11.45
CA GLN A 417 12.66 3.33 -12.24
C GLN A 417 11.74 2.37 -11.48
N ALA A 418 12.31 1.39 -10.77
CA ALA A 418 11.52 0.46 -9.95
C ALA A 418 10.77 1.18 -8.81
N GLN A 419 11.40 2.17 -8.16
CA GLN A 419 10.75 3.04 -7.17
C GLN A 419 9.56 3.79 -7.78
N VAL A 420 9.77 4.45 -8.92
CA VAL A 420 8.71 5.21 -9.61
C VAL A 420 7.52 4.33 -9.97
N GLU A 421 7.74 3.11 -10.48
CA GLU A 421 6.65 2.19 -10.80
C GLU A 421 5.89 1.70 -9.57
N ALA A 422 6.59 1.41 -8.47
CA ALA A 422 5.95 1.02 -7.22
C ALA A 422 5.13 2.17 -6.58
N GLU A 423 5.68 3.39 -6.58
CA GLU A 423 4.97 4.58 -6.09
C GLU A 423 3.74 4.91 -6.94
N LYS A 424 3.79 4.74 -8.26
CA LYS A 424 2.62 4.88 -9.13
C LYS A 424 1.52 3.89 -8.77
N ALA A 425 1.86 2.63 -8.52
CA ALA A 425 0.88 1.61 -8.13
C ALA A 425 0.21 1.95 -6.78
N LEU A 426 1.00 2.40 -5.81
CA LEU A 426 0.49 2.88 -4.52
C LEU A 426 -0.43 4.10 -4.70
N ALA A 427 -0.01 5.12 -5.45
CA ALA A 427 -0.79 6.33 -5.70
C ALA A 427 -2.11 6.04 -6.44
N ALA A 428 -2.09 5.12 -7.41
CA ALA A 428 -3.28 4.71 -8.16
C ALA A 428 -4.33 4.04 -7.26
N TYR A 429 -3.89 3.26 -6.26
CA TYR A 429 -4.78 2.64 -5.30
C TYR A 429 -5.29 3.65 -4.26
N LEU A 430 -4.38 4.36 -3.59
CA LEU A 430 -4.69 5.30 -2.51
C LEU A 430 -5.54 6.48 -3.00
N GLY A 431 -5.18 7.04 -4.15
CA GLY A 431 -5.93 8.12 -4.81
C GLY A 431 -7.10 7.62 -5.66
N GLY A 432 -7.32 6.30 -5.73
CA GLY A 432 -8.30 5.68 -6.63
C GLY A 432 -9.74 6.03 -6.28
N ALA A 433 -10.56 6.29 -7.31
CA ALA A 433 -11.96 6.65 -7.12
C ALA A 433 -12.81 5.61 -6.34
N PRO A 434 -12.60 4.28 -6.48
CA PRO A 434 -13.31 3.30 -5.66
C PRO A 434 -13.04 3.44 -4.16
N LEU A 435 -11.76 3.58 -3.78
CA LEU A 435 -11.34 3.71 -2.39
C LEU A 435 -11.89 5.01 -1.80
N LEU A 436 -11.71 6.14 -2.50
CA LEU A 436 -12.22 7.45 -2.08
C LEU A 436 -13.74 7.46 -1.85
N ARG A 437 -14.52 6.90 -2.78
CA ARG A 437 -15.98 6.82 -2.64
C ARG A 437 -16.41 5.96 -1.46
N ALA A 438 -15.74 4.83 -1.24
CA ALA A 438 -16.03 3.96 -0.10
C ALA A 438 -15.73 4.67 1.23
N THR A 439 -14.57 5.32 1.34
CA THR A 439 -14.18 6.12 2.52
C THR A 439 -15.19 7.23 2.82
N GLN A 440 -15.59 8.00 1.80
CA GLN A 440 -16.59 9.05 1.93
C GLN A 440 -17.96 8.51 2.37
N LYS A 441 -18.37 7.35 1.83
CA LYS A 441 -19.63 6.70 2.21
C LYS A 441 -19.66 6.34 3.69
N HIS A 442 -18.56 5.80 4.23
CA HIS A 442 -18.45 5.47 5.65
C HIS A 442 -18.39 6.74 6.52
N LEU A 443 -17.59 7.74 6.13
CA LEU A 443 -17.51 9.02 6.84
C LEU A 443 -18.84 9.77 6.87
N ALA A 444 -19.72 9.59 5.88
CA ALA A 444 -21.08 10.15 5.90
C ALA A 444 -21.95 9.58 7.05
N GLN A 445 -21.57 8.43 7.61
CA GLN A 445 -22.24 7.78 8.74
C GLN A 445 -21.41 7.84 10.03
N ARG A 446 -20.60 8.91 10.19
CA ARG A 446 -19.61 9.03 11.27
C ARG A 446 -20.12 8.74 12.68
N GLU A 447 -21.38 9.06 12.99
CA GLU A 447 -21.98 8.84 14.30
C GLU A 447 -22.13 7.34 14.66
N ALA A 448 -22.12 6.46 13.66
CA ALA A 448 -22.20 5.01 13.84
C ALA A 448 -20.83 4.32 13.94
N LEU A 449 -19.73 5.07 13.79
CA LEU A 449 -18.36 4.55 13.78
C LEU A 449 -17.75 4.53 15.18
N ALA A 450 -16.88 3.55 15.45
CA ALA A 450 -16.00 3.62 16.61
C ALA A 450 -14.95 4.73 16.44
N PRO A 451 -14.43 5.35 17.52
CA PRO A 451 -13.45 6.44 17.42
C PRO A 451 -12.21 6.09 16.58
N LEU A 452 -11.67 4.87 16.72
CA LEU A 452 -10.52 4.42 15.93
C LEU A 452 -10.88 4.17 14.45
N GLN A 453 -12.12 3.78 14.14
CA GLN A 453 -12.56 3.62 12.75
C GLN A 453 -12.68 4.99 12.08
N LEU A 454 -13.23 5.98 12.79
CA LEU A 454 -13.29 7.35 12.32
C LEU A 454 -11.88 7.90 12.06
N ARG A 455 -10.95 7.76 13.01
CA ARG A 455 -9.55 8.20 12.83
C ARG A 455 -8.87 7.54 11.62
N GLN A 456 -9.03 6.22 11.44
CA GLN A 456 -8.47 5.53 10.27
C GLN A 456 -9.04 6.02 8.94
N LEU A 457 -10.37 6.21 8.87
CA LEU A 457 -11.03 6.71 7.65
C LEU A 457 -10.61 8.16 7.34
N GLU A 458 -10.47 9.00 8.36
CA GLU A 458 -9.97 10.36 8.23
C GLU A 458 -8.52 10.39 7.75
N ARG A 459 -7.66 9.52 8.31
CA ARG A 459 -6.28 9.37 7.85
C ARG A 459 -6.21 8.89 6.41
N LEU A 460 -7.04 7.92 6.02
CA LEU A 460 -7.09 7.43 4.65
C LEU A 460 -7.57 8.52 3.67
N ARG A 461 -8.54 9.35 4.06
CA ARG A 461 -8.96 10.54 3.31
C ARG A 461 -7.82 11.55 3.16
N TYR A 462 -7.12 11.85 4.25
CA TYR A 462 -5.98 12.78 4.27
C TYR A 462 -4.86 12.31 3.35
N ARG A 463 -4.45 11.04 3.45
CA ARG A 463 -3.36 10.47 2.63
C ARG A 463 -3.72 10.44 1.14
N ALA A 464 -4.98 10.16 0.81
CA ALA A 464 -5.45 10.20 -0.57
C ALA A 464 -5.48 11.61 -1.18
N ALA A 465 -5.57 12.66 -0.35
CA ALA A 465 -5.64 14.04 -0.82
C ALA A 465 -4.32 14.58 -1.37
N ALA A 466 -3.17 14.06 -0.95
CA ALA A 466 -1.87 14.42 -1.54
C ALA A 466 -1.73 13.97 -3.01
N ARG A 467 -2.42 12.89 -3.40
CA ARG A 467 -2.29 12.25 -4.73
C ARG A 467 -3.64 11.75 -5.25
N PRO A 468 -4.63 12.62 -5.54
CA PRO A 468 -5.99 12.22 -5.87
C PRO A 468 -6.12 11.74 -7.33
N ALA A 469 -5.44 10.64 -7.67
CA ALA A 469 -5.35 10.11 -9.04
C ALA A 469 -6.71 9.76 -9.67
N GLY A 470 -7.73 9.44 -8.85
CA GLY A 470 -9.09 9.20 -9.30
C GLY A 470 -9.87 10.46 -9.70
N THR A 471 -9.41 11.64 -9.28
CA THR A 471 -10.06 12.94 -9.54
C THR A 471 -9.22 13.81 -10.49
N LEU A 472 -7.90 13.80 -10.32
CA LEU A 472 -6.94 14.60 -11.09
C LEU A 472 -5.75 13.74 -11.59
N PRO A 473 -5.97 12.70 -12.42
CA PRO A 473 -4.90 11.78 -12.85
C PRO A 473 -3.75 12.51 -13.55
N GLU A 474 -4.08 13.44 -14.45
CA GLU A 474 -3.10 14.20 -15.24
C GLU A 474 -2.23 15.12 -14.37
N VAL A 475 -2.84 15.79 -13.39
CA VAL A 475 -2.13 16.70 -12.47
C VAL A 475 -1.20 15.91 -11.54
N VAL A 476 -1.65 14.75 -11.05
CA VAL A 476 -0.82 13.87 -10.22
C VAL A 476 0.39 13.38 -11.00
N GLN A 477 0.21 12.96 -12.25
CA GLN A 477 1.31 12.54 -13.11
C GLN A 477 2.30 13.70 -13.36
N GLU A 478 1.80 14.89 -13.64
CA GLU A 478 2.62 16.09 -13.86
C GLU A 478 3.41 16.46 -12.59
N LEU A 479 2.78 16.36 -11.41
CA LEU A 479 3.39 16.64 -10.12
C LEU A 479 4.56 15.69 -9.83
N LEU A 480 4.37 14.38 -10.00
CA LEU A 480 5.44 13.39 -9.79
C LEU A 480 6.65 13.65 -10.71
N GLN A 481 6.40 14.00 -11.98
CA GLN A 481 7.46 14.34 -12.92
C GLN A 481 8.19 15.64 -12.53
N ALA A 482 7.44 16.65 -12.08
CA ALA A 482 8.00 17.92 -11.64
C ALA A 482 8.86 17.76 -10.37
N GLU A 483 8.43 16.93 -9.42
CA GLU A 483 9.19 16.63 -8.19
C GLU A 483 10.51 15.93 -8.51
N ALA A 484 10.46 14.87 -9.33
CA ALA A 484 11.66 14.15 -9.77
C ALA A 484 12.65 15.07 -10.49
N ALA A 485 12.16 15.93 -11.40
CA ALA A 485 12.99 16.89 -12.12
C ALA A 485 13.60 17.96 -11.19
N GLN A 486 12.84 18.43 -10.18
CA GLN A 486 13.32 19.41 -9.21
C GLN A 486 14.43 18.82 -8.32
N SER A 487 14.21 17.64 -7.76
CA SER A 487 15.19 16.93 -6.92
C SER A 487 16.45 16.60 -7.73
N GLY A 488 16.30 16.11 -8.97
CA GLY A 488 17.42 15.86 -9.86
C GLY A 488 18.31 17.09 -10.07
N LYS A 489 17.71 18.27 -10.29
CA LYS A 489 18.46 19.53 -10.43
C LYS A 489 19.17 19.95 -9.13
N LEU A 490 18.52 19.79 -7.98
CA LEU A 490 19.08 20.15 -6.69
C LEU A 490 20.34 19.32 -6.38
N TYR A 491 20.24 18.00 -6.57
CA TYR A 491 21.29 17.05 -6.18
C TYR A 491 22.45 16.95 -7.18
N SER A 492 22.25 17.32 -8.44
CA SER A 492 23.27 17.27 -9.49
C SER A 492 23.92 18.63 -9.83
N PHE A 493 23.60 19.69 -9.09
CA PHE A 493 24.09 21.04 -9.42
C PHE A 493 25.61 21.16 -9.26
N PRO A 494 26.35 21.60 -10.32
CA PRO A 494 27.80 21.73 -10.28
C PRO A 494 28.21 23.06 -9.61
N TYR A 495 28.44 23.03 -8.30
CA TYR A 495 28.94 24.19 -7.58
C TYR A 495 30.36 24.55 -8.01
N ARG A 496 30.73 25.83 -7.92
CA ARG A 496 32.06 26.31 -8.34
C ARG A 496 32.74 27.17 -7.29
N LEU A 497 34.03 26.97 -7.07
CA LEU A 497 34.87 27.81 -6.22
C LEU A 497 36.19 28.05 -6.95
N ASP A 498 36.60 29.31 -7.11
CA ASP A 498 37.80 29.70 -7.87
C ASP A 498 37.86 29.05 -9.28
N ASP A 499 36.74 29.09 -10.00
CA ASP A 499 36.50 28.48 -11.32
C ASP A 499 36.56 26.94 -11.40
N GLN A 500 36.85 26.26 -10.29
CA GLN A 500 36.84 24.79 -10.19
C GLN A 500 35.48 24.27 -9.74
N GLU A 501 35.06 23.14 -10.31
CA GLU A 501 33.85 22.43 -9.85
C GLU A 501 34.13 21.75 -8.51
N VAL A 502 33.24 21.97 -7.54
CA VAL A 502 33.38 21.47 -6.16
C VAL A 502 32.04 20.89 -5.67
N GLY A 503 32.12 19.95 -4.74
CA GLY A 503 30.94 19.48 -4.02
C GLY A 503 30.49 20.48 -2.95
N VAL A 504 29.24 20.34 -2.48
CA VAL A 504 28.68 21.21 -1.43
C VAL A 504 29.48 21.16 -0.13
N GLN A 505 30.07 20.00 0.21
CA GLN A 505 30.91 19.84 1.40
C GLN A 505 32.12 20.78 1.39
N ALA A 506 32.76 20.97 0.23
CA ALA A 506 33.92 21.87 0.13
C ALA A 506 33.53 23.33 0.42
N LEU A 507 32.33 23.76 0.00
CA LEU A 507 31.80 25.08 0.33
C LEU A 507 31.56 25.22 1.83
N ASP A 508 30.95 24.20 2.45
CA ASP A 508 30.69 24.18 3.89
C ASP A 508 32.01 24.20 4.70
N ASP A 509 33.06 23.50 4.24
CA ASP A 509 34.37 23.48 4.87
C ASP A 509 35.05 24.86 4.83
N VAL A 510 34.93 25.59 3.72
CA VAL A 510 35.40 26.99 3.62
C VAL A 510 34.65 27.87 4.62
N LEU A 511 33.33 27.73 4.72
CA LEU A 511 32.52 28.49 5.69
C LEU A 511 32.79 28.10 7.14
N ARG A 512 33.23 26.88 7.44
CA ARG A 512 33.61 26.49 8.80
C ARG A 512 34.99 26.99 9.20
N SER A 513 35.97 26.91 8.29
CA SER A 513 37.39 27.03 8.64
C SER A 513 38.08 28.33 8.18
N SER A 514 37.66 28.90 7.04
CA SER A 514 38.36 30.06 6.48
C SER A 514 38.12 31.32 7.31
N ARG A 515 39.20 32.09 7.52
CA ARG A 515 39.16 33.43 8.12
C ARG A 515 39.15 34.55 7.07
N ASP A 516 39.29 34.21 5.80
CA ASP A 516 39.25 35.15 4.69
C ASP A 516 37.80 35.43 4.29
N LEU A 517 37.35 36.67 4.48
CA LEU A 517 35.98 37.06 4.18
C LEU A 517 35.63 36.95 2.70
N GLU A 518 36.57 37.16 1.78
CA GLU A 518 36.31 37.06 0.34
C GLU A 518 36.14 35.60 -0.08
N GLN A 519 36.97 34.68 0.43
CA GLN A 519 36.80 33.24 0.19
C GLN A 519 35.46 32.73 0.72
N ARG A 520 35.09 33.15 1.94
CA ARG A 520 33.80 32.80 2.54
C ARG A 520 32.64 33.36 1.73
N ARG A 521 32.76 34.60 1.25
CA ARG A 521 31.76 35.23 0.38
C ARG A 521 31.59 34.45 -0.91
N ALA A 522 32.69 34.09 -1.57
CA ALA A 522 32.66 33.29 -2.80
C ALA A 522 32.00 31.92 -2.58
N ALA A 523 32.35 31.22 -1.49
CA ALA A 523 31.74 29.95 -1.14
C ALA A 523 30.24 30.09 -0.85
N TRP A 524 29.84 31.13 -0.09
CA TRP A 524 28.44 31.40 0.20
C TRP A 524 27.65 31.73 -1.08
N GLU A 525 28.15 32.61 -1.95
CA GLU A 525 27.48 33.01 -3.19
C GLU A 525 27.35 31.82 -4.16
N SER A 526 28.39 31.00 -4.28
CA SER A 526 28.37 29.75 -5.05
C SER A 526 27.28 28.81 -4.55
N SER A 527 27.17 28.67 -3.23
CA SER A 527 26.14 27.81 -2.64
C SER A 527 24.70 28.26 -2.92
N LYS A 528 24.51 29.54 -3.28
CA LYS A 528 23.21 30.09 -3.65
C LYS A 528 22.93 30.08 -5.15
N ALA A 529 23.92 29.76 -5.99
CA ALA A 529 23.79 29.77 -7.44
C ALA A 529 22.68 28.83 -7.94
N VAL A 530 22.54 27.66 -7.30
CA VAL A 530 21.50 26.66 -7.63
C VAL A 530 20.08 27.22 -7.56
N GLY A 531 19.84 28.24 -6.71
CA GLY A 531 18.52 28.85 -6.56
C GLY A 531 17.95 29.42 -7.86
N ARG A 532 18.82 29.91 -8.76
CA ARG A 532 18.41 30.41 -10.09
C ARG A 532 17.78 29.31 -10.95
N GLU A 533 18.39 28.12 -10.95
CA GLU A 533 17.95 26.96 -11.75
C GLU A 533 16.71 26.27 -11.15
N LEU A 534 16.56 26.36 -9.82
CA LEU A 534 15.44 25.77 -9.09
C LEU A 534 14.17 26.63 -9.13
N LYS A 535 14.31 27.95 -9.29
CA LYS A 535 13.17 28.90 -9.23
C LYS A 535 12.01 28.52 -10.17
N PRO A 536 12.22 28.20 -11.46
CA PRO A 536 11.11 27.85 -12.35
C PRO A 536 10.42 26.53 -11.98
N GLY A 537 11.19 25.55 -11.51
CA GLY A 537 10.64 24.25 -11.10
C GLY A 537 9.85 24.35 -9.80
N LEU A 538 10.33 25.14 -8.83
CA LEU A 538 9.60 25.41 -7.59
C LEU A 538 8.28 26.15 -7.84
N LEU A 539 8.25 27.10 -8.79
CA LEU A 539 7.02 27.78 -9.21
C LEU A 539 5.98 26.78 -9.74
N ARG A 540 6.42 25.87 -10.62
CA ARG A 540 5.56 24.81 -11.16
C ARG A 540 5.06 23.88 -10.05
N LEU A 541 5.94 23.49 -9.11
CA LEU A 541 5.58 22.65 -7.98
C LEU A 541 4.54 23.31 -7.07
N ARG A 542 4.72 24.59 -6.73
CA ARG A 542 3.75 25.36 -5.97
C ARG A 542 2.36 25.29 -6.61
N ASP A 543 2.28 25.55 -7.91
CA ASP A 543 1.01 25.58 -8.64
C ASP A 543 0.35 24.21 -8.70
N LEU A 544 1.12 23.15 -8.97
CA LEU A 544 0.61 21.78 -9.01
C LEU A 544 0.12 21.30 -7.64
N ARG A 545 0.89 21.56 -6.58
CA ARG A 545 0.54 21.25 -5.20
C ARG A 545 -0.73 21.98 -4.77
N ASN A 546 -0.85 23.28 -5.02
CA ASN A 546 -2.06 24.05 -4.73
C ASN A 546 -3.28 23.55 -5.52
N ARG A 547 -3.11 23.16 -6.79
CA ARG A 547 -4.20 22.58 -7.59
C ARG A 547 -4.71 21.27 -6.98
N VAL A 548 -3.80 20.40 -6.55
CA VAL A 548 -4.15 19.14 -5.86
C VAL A 548 -4.90 19.42 -4.56
N ALA A 549 -4.34 20.26 -3.69
CA ALA A 549 -4.95 20.59 -2.40
C ALA A 549 -6.36 21.18 -2.55
N ARG A 550 -6.54 22.14 -3.49
CA ARG A 550 -7.85 22.77 -3.74
C ARG A 550 -8.90 21.83 -4.28
N ALA A 551 -8.52 20.89 -5.13
CA ALA A 551 -9.45 19.87 -5.61
C ALA A 551 -9.96 18.95 -4.48
N MET A 552 -9.23 18.89 -3.38
CA MET A 552 -9.59 18.11 -2.18
C MET A 552 -10.25 18.96 -1.08
N GLY A 553 -10.50 20.24 -1.34
CA GLY A 553 -11.23 21.14 -0.44
C GLY A 553 -10.36 21.96 0.52
N TYR A 554 -9.05 21.93 0.37
CA TYR A 554 -8.11 22.78 1.11
C TYR A 554 -7.91 24.12 0.40
N THR A 555 -7.45 25.13 1.13
CA THR A 555 -7.18 26.47 0.58
C THR A 555 -5.87 26.54 -0.20
N SER A 556 -4.84 25.84 0.28
CA SER A 556 -3.52 25.69 -0.33
C SER A 556 -2.86 24.37 0.09
N TRP A 557 -1.67 24.09 -0.45
CA TRP A 557 -0.83 22.98 0.02
C TRP A 557 -0.40 23.16 1.48
N PHE A 558 -0.12 24.39 1.93
CA PHE A 558 0.22 24.65 3.33
C PHE A 558 -0.96 24.36 4.27
N ASP A 559 -2.19 24.73 3.89
CA ASP A 559 -3.40 24.34 4.64
C ASP A 559 -3.57 22.82 4.63
N TYR A 560 -3.29 22.12 3.53
CA TYR A 560 -3.30 20.65 3.52
C TYR A 560 -2.38 20.07 4.60
N GLU A 561 -1.11 20.47 4.63
CA GLU A 561 -0.12 19.93 5.56
C GLU A 561 -0.43 20.28 7.03
N VAL A 562 -0.87 21.51 7.30
CA VAL A 562 -1.21 21.95 8.67
C VAL A 562 -2.41 21.21 9.24
N ARG A 563 -3.30 20.68 8.39
CA ARG A 563 -4.50 19.94 8.84
C ARG A 563 -4.18 18.59 9.46
N GLU A 564 -2.99 18.06 9.22
CA GLU A 564 -2.49 16.90 9.95
C GLU A 564 -2.41 17.14 11.47
N TYR A 565 -2.10 18.38 11.86
CA TYR A 565 -2.06 18.82 13.26
C TYR A 565 -3.44 19.18 13.83
N GLY A 566 -4.50 19.05 13.01
CA GLY A 566 -5.84 19.51 13.39
C GLY A 566 -5.95 21.05 13.51
N MET A 567 -5.00 21.79 12.94
CA MET A 567 -4.93 23.25 13.02
C MET A 567 -5.33 23.91 11.68
N SER A 568 -5.62 25.20 11.73
CA SER A 568 -5.60 26.10 10.57
C SER A 568 -4.19 26.68 10.36
N PRO A 569 -3.87 27.17 9.14
CA PRO A 569 -2.62 27.87 8.89
C PRO A 569 -2.32 28.98 9.91
N GLN A 570 -3.33 29.77 10.28
CA GLN A 570 -3.16 30.87 11.23
C GLN A 570 -2.86 30.40 12.65
N GLU A 571 -3.43 29.28 13.09
CA GLU A 571 -3.11 28.68 14.39
C GLU A 571 -1.68 28.14 14.43
N MET A 572 -1.22 27.50 13.34
CA MET A 572 0.17 27.03 13.23
C MET A 572 1.16 28.20 13.27
N LEU A 573 0.87 29.29 12.54
CA LEU A 573 1.68 30.50 12.56
C LEU A 573 1.71 31.16 13.94
N ALA A 574 0.58 31.20 14.65
CA ALA A 574 0.50 31.75 16.00
C ALA A 574 1.31 30.90 17.01
N LEU A 575 1.29 29.58 16.86
CA LEU A 575 2.13 28.68 17.66
C LEU A 575 3.61 28.95 17.41
N CYS A 576 4.03 29.02 16.15
CA CYS A 576 5.41 29.33 15.76
C CYS A 576 5.87 30.70 16.30
N ASP A 577 5.04 31.74 16.16
CA ASP A 577 5.33 33.07 16.71
C ASP A 577 5.48 33.03 18.24
N GLY A 578 4.65 32.23 18.93
CA GLY A 578 4.74 32.03 20.38
C GLY A 578 6.09 31.47 20.81
N LEU A 579 6.57 30.41 20.12
CA LEU A 579 7.88 29.80 20.39
C LEU A 579 9.02 30.81 20.20
N ILE A 580 8.96 31.63 19.14
CA ILE A 580 9.95 32.68 18.87
C ILE A 580 9.86 33.77 19.94
N ALA A 581 8.67 34.25 20.27
CA ALA A 581 8.46 35.33 21.23
C ALA A 581 9.00 34.96 22.61
N GLU A 582 8.77 33.73 23.05
CA GLU A 582 9.30 33.23 24.32
C GLU A 582 10.83 33.21 24.33
N THR A 583 11.46 32.69 23.27
CA THR A 583 12.93 32.54 23.20
C THR A 583 13.68 33.80 22.76
N ARG A 584 12.98 34.81 22.23
CA ARG A 584 13.57 36.06 21.70
C ARG A 584 14.53 36.76 22.68
N PRO A 585 14.27 36.88 24.00
CA PRO A 585 15.21 37.54 24.90
C PRO A 585 16.60 36.89 24.91
N LEU A 586 16.67 35.56 24.95
CA LEU A 586 17.96 34.84 24.88
C LEU A 586 18.58 34.93 23.48
N TYR A 587 17.76 34.84 22.43
CA TYR A 587 18.24 35.01 21.05
C TYR A 587 18.92 36.37 20.83
N VAL A 588 18.35 37.46 21.35
CA VAL A 588 18.94 38.81 21.25
C VAL A 588 20.31 38.87 21.92
N GLU A 589 20.49 38.22 23.07
CA GLU A 589 21.78 38.15 23.76
C GLU A 589 22.80 37.33 22.99
N LEU A 590 22.40 36.18 22.41
CA LEU A 590 23.25 35.37 21.54
C LEU A 590 23.64 36.10 20.26
N HIS A 591 22.71 36.80 19.63
CA HIS A 591 22.96 37.61 18.43
C HIS A 591 23.93 38.76 18.71
N THR A 592 23.71 39.46 19.84
CA THR A 592 24.61 40.53 20.31
C THR A 592 26.01 39.97 20.57
N LEU A 593 26.13 38.80 21.19
CA LEU A 593 27.41 38.12 21.34
C LEU A 593 28.04 37.83 19.98
N ALA A 594 27.32 37.12 19.11
CA ALA A 594 27.82 36.66 17.81
C ALA A 594 28.33 37.79 16.94
N ARG A 595 27.62 38.92 16.86
CA ARG A 595 28.08 40.10 16.09
C ARG A 595 29.45 40.59 16.54
N HIS A 596 29.66 40.70 17.85
CA HIS A 596 30.91 41.19 18.41
C HIS A 596 32.04 40.17 18.25
N GLU A 597 31.79 38.89 18.51
CA GLU A 597 32.80 37.83 18.37
C GLU A 597 33.20 37.61 16.92
N LEU A 598 32.26 37.63 15.97
CA LEU A 598 32.55 37.51 14.54
C LEU A 598 33.28 38.75 14.01
N ALA A 599 32.88 39.95 14.41
CA ALA A 599 33.58 41.18 14.04
C ALA A 599 35.04 41.16 14.52
N ALA A 600 35.27 40.73 15.77
CA ALA A 600 36.61 40.54 16.31
C ALA A 600 37.39 39.45 15.55
N ARG A 601 36.76 38.30 15.25
CA ARG A 601 37.35 37.18 14.52
C ARG A 601 37.86 37.58 13.13
N TYR A 602 37.12 38.44 12.43
CA TYR A 602 37.45 38.87 11.07
C TYR A 602 38.15 40.23 11.01
N GLY A 603 38.39 40.90 12.14
CA GLY A 603 39.11 42.17 12.19
C GLY A 603 38.35 43.35 11.55
N VAL A 604 37.02 43.36 11.67
CA VAL A 604 36.11 44.32 11.03
C VAL A 604 35.20 45.01 12.06
N PRO A 605 34.59 46.17 11.75
CA PRO A 605 33.63 46.80 12.65
C PRO A 605 32.40 45.92 12.92
N VAL A 606 31.79 46.08 14.10
CA VAL A 606 30.56 45.36 14.47
C VAL A 606 29.42 45.80 13.54
N PRO A 607 28.82 44.90 12.75
CA PRO A 607 27.79 45.27 11.78
C PRO A 607 26.44 45.39 12.46
N ASP A 608 25.45 46.05 11.83
CA ASP A 608 24.07 46.13 12.35
C ASP A 608 23.31 44.80 12.27
N LEU A 609 23.53 44.05 11.19
CA LEU A 609 23.03 42.70 10.96
C LEU A 609 24.22 41.80 10.67
N ILE A 610 24.16 40.53 11.06
CA ILE A 610 25.24 39.57 10.78
C ILE A 610 25.25 39.30 9.27
N PRO A 611 26.36 39.54 8.53
CA PRO A 611 26.46 39.11 7.14
C PRO A 611 26.45 37.58 7.05
N ALA A 612 25.61 36.99 6.19
CA ALA A 612 25.35 35.55 6.19
C ALA A 612 26.63 34.69 6.03
N HIS A 613 27.56 35.11 5.16
CA HIS A 613 28.85 34.44 4.96
C HIS A 613 29.81 34.47 6.17
N TRP A 614 29.55 35.27 7.21
CA TRP A 614 30.32 35.24 8.46
C TRP A 614 29.99 34.00 9.30
N LEU A 615 28.83 33.39 9.07
CA LEU A 615 28.40 32.19 9.78
C LEU A 615 28.91 30.95 9.07
N ALA A 616 29.11 29.88 9.83
CA ALA A 616 29.59 28.61 9.31
C ALA A 616 28.52 27.82 8.54
N ASN A 617 27.25 28.20 8.68
CA ASN A 617 26.12 27.58 7.99
C ASN A 617 25.59 28.49 6.88
N ARG A 618 25.33 27.92 5.69
CA ARG A 618 24.89 28.64 4.48
C ARG A 618 23.56 29.39 4.61
N TRP A 619 22.70 29.03 5.55
CA TRP A 619 21.41 29.68 5.80
C TRP A 619 21.37 30.45 7.13
N GLY A 620 22.40 30.28 7.96
CA GLY A 620 22.44 30.85 9.31
C GLY A 620 21.48 30.18 10.29
N GLN A 621 21.01 28.96 9.99
CA GLN A 621 20.10 28.21 10.87
C GLN A 621 20.79 27.70 12.15
N ASP A 622 22.11 27.52 12.10
CA ASP A 622 22.98 27.10 13.20
C ASP A 622 24.31 27.84 13.09
N TRP A 623 24.91 28.21 14.22
CA TRP A 623 26.14 29.02 14.33
C TRP A 623 27.27 28.25 15.03
N PRO A 624 27.67 27.05 14.54
CA PRO A 624 28.71 26.26 15.17
C PRO A 624 30.08 26.94 15.09
N GLY A 625 30.98 26.58 16.00
CA GLY A 625 32.36 27.07 16.01
C GLY A 625 32.50 28.56 16.39
N LEU A 626 31.46 29.20 16.93
CA LEU A 626 31.57 30.55 17.49
C LEU A 626 32.29 30.55 18.85
N VAL A 627 32.13 29.48 19.64
CA VAL A 627 32.78 29.25 20.92
C VAL A 627 33.36 27.84 20.94
N GLU A 628 34.60 27.72 21.42
CA GLU A 628 35.26 26.43 21.68
C GLU A 628 34.87 25.96 23.10
N ALA A 629 33.86 25.09 23.21
CA ALA A 629 33.42 24.55 24.49
C ALA A 629 34.23 23.31 24.89
N VAL A 630 34.34 22.34 23.98
CA VAL A 630 35.22 21.18 24.03
C VAL A 630 35.26 20.53 22.65
N GLU A 631 36.42 20.09 22.20
CA GLU A 631 36.55 19.30 20.97
C GLU A 631 36.11 17.85 21.26
N LEU A 632 34.90 17.48 20.82
CA LEU A 632 34.33 16.16 21.09
C LEU A 632 34.85 15.08 20.13
N ASP A 633 35.10 15.40 18.86
CA ASP A 633 35.50 14.40 17.86
C ASP A 633 36.76 13.60 18.25
N PRO A 634 37.83 14.20 18.81
CA PRO A 634 38.98 13.44 19.28
C PRO A 634 38.66 12.39 20.36
N LEU A 635 37.58 12.57 21.13
CA LEU A 635 37.15 11.61 22.17
C LEU A 635 36.59 10.31 21.57
N PHE A 636 36.16 10.35 20.31
CA PHE A 636 35.65 9.21 19.57
C PHE A 636 36.72 8.52 18.70
N ALA A 637 37.88 9.14 18.47
CA ALA A 637 38.91 8.63 17.55
C ALA A 637 39.45 7.22 17.88
N THR A 638 39.32 6.77 19.13
CA THR A 638 39.72 5.41 19.57
C THR A 638 38.59 4.38 19.49
N ARG A 639 37.37 4.81 19.13
CA ARG A 639 36.17 3.97 19.03
C ARG A 639 36.02 3.46 17.61
N SER A 640 35.36 2.31 17.45
CA SER A 640 34.96 1.84 16.13
C SER A 640 33.61 2.44 15.73
N LYS A 641 33.31 2.44 14.43
CA LYS A 641 31.99 2.84 13.92
C LYS A 641 30.88 1.89 14.42
N GLU A 642 31.19 0.61 14.62
CA GLU A 642 30.27 -0.37 15.21
C GLU A 642 29.94 -0.03 16.67
N TRP A 643 30.94 0.43 17.43
CA TRP A 643 30.75 0.83 18.83
C TRP A 643 29.71 1.95 18.97
N ILE A 644 29.66 2.90 18.02
CA ILE A 644 28.67 3.98 18.01
C ILE A 644 27.24 3.41 17.97
N VAL A 645 26.97 2.50 17.02
CA VAL A 645 25.64 1.88 16.86
C VAL A 645 25.29 0.97 18.04
N GLU A 646 26.25 0.18 18.51
CA GLU A 646 26.08 -0.70 19.68
C GLU A 646 25.80 0.10 20.97
N ARG A 647 26.41 1.29 21.14
CA ARG A 647 26.13 2.16 22.28
C ARG A 647 24.75 2.79 22.20
N ALA A 648 24.33 3.23 21.02
CA ALA A 648 22.98 3.73 20.83
C ALA A 648 21.93 2.65 21.14
N GLU A 649 22.08 1.41 20.66
CA GLU A 649 21.18 0.32 21.04
C GLU A 649 21.23 0.06 22.56
N ALA A 650 22.44 -0.01 23.14
CA ALA A 650 22.60 -0.26 24.57
C ALA A 650 21.93 0.81 25.44
N PHE A 651 21.89 2.06 24.98
CA PHE A 651 21.16 3.14 25.64
C PHE A 651 19.67 2.78 25.78
N TYR A 652 18.96 2.48 24.70
CA TYR A 652 17.53 2.11 24.76
C TYR A 652 17.28 0.82 25.53
N VAL A 653 18.12 -0.20 25.33
CA VAL A 653 18.00 -1.46 26.07
C VAL A 653 18.13 -1.22 27.58
N SER A 654 19.00 -0.29 28.01
CA SER A 654 19.13 0.06 29.42
C SER A 654 17.88 0.71 30.03
N LEU A 655 17.05 1.36 29.20
CA LEU A 655 15.74 1.91 29.58
C LEU A 655 14.65 0.82 29.63
N GLY A 656 14.96 -0.40 29.19
CA GLY A 656 14.04 -1.53 29.16
C GLY A 656 13.30 -1.71 27.83
N PHE A 657 13.76 -1.09 26.75
CA PHE A 657 13.32 -1.45 25.40
C PHE A 657 13.94 -2.79 24.97
N PRO A 658 13.32 -3.52 24.02
CA PRO A 658 13.92 -4.74 23.49
C PRO A 658 15.21 -4.43 22.71
N LYS A 659 16.04 -5.45 22.51
CA LYS A 659 17.10 -5.39 21.51
C LYS A 659 16.51 -5.22 20.12
N LEU A 660 17.25 -4.58 19.23
CA LEU A 660 16.88 -4.47 17.82
C LEU A 660 16.79 -5.88 17.21
N PRO A 661 15.82 -6.10 16.30
CA PRO A 661 15.67 -7.40 15.66
C PRO A 661 16.90 -7.73 14.80
N THR A 662 17.21 -9.02 14.64
CA THR A 662 18.35 -9.44 13.79
C THR A 662 18.23 -8.93 12.35
N SER A 663 16.99 -8.74 11.85
CA SER A 663 16.73 -8.15 10.54
C SER A 663 17.28 -6.72 10.42
N PHE A 664 17.18 -5.89 11.47
CA PHE A 664 17.71 -4.53 11.46
C PHE A 664 19.20 -4.53 11.12
N TRP A 665 19.99 -5.33 11.84
CA TRP A 665 21.44 -5.42 11.64
C TRP A 665 21.83 -5.99 10.28
N LYS A 666 21.01 -6.90 9.73
CA LYS A 666 21.28 -7.55 8.44
C LYS A 666 20.89 -6.68 7.24
N LEU A 667 19.82 -5.91 7.35
CA LEU A 667 19.20 -5.20 6.24
C LEU A 667 19.51 -3.70 6.22
N SER A 668 19.94 -3.12 7.33
CA SER A 668 20.35 -1.70 7.40
C SER A 668 21.67 -1.44 6.68
N ASP A 669 21.79 -0.24 6.12
CA ASP A 669 23.03 0.23 5.49
C ASP A 669 23.64 1.34 6.36
N LEU A 670 24.36 0.91 7.40
CA LEU A 670 24.77 1.75 8.52
C LEU A 670 26.09 2.52 8.28
N TYR A 671 26.89 2.12 7.29
CA TYR A 671 28.27 2.58 7.14
C TYR A 671 28.52 3.21 5.77
N PRO A 672 29.59 4.02 5.62
CA PRO A 672 30.02 4.50 4.31
C PRO A 672 30.38 3.33 3.37
N PRO A 673 30.24 3.49 2.04
CA PRO A 673 30.74 2.51 1.08
C PRO A 673 32.23 2.24 1.30
N ALA A 674 32.68 1.02 1.02
CA ALA A 674 34.08 0.68 1.17
C ALA A 674 34.93 1.49 0.17
N PRO A 675 36.19 1.86 0.51
CA PRO A 675 37.07 2.54 -0.42
C PRO A 675 37.20 1.75 -1.75
N GLY A 676 36.88 2.39 -2.87
CA GLY A 676 36.92 1.78 -4.21
C GLY A 676 35.66 1.02 -4.62
N GLU A 677 34.62 0.98 -3.78
CA GLU A 677 33.31 0.44 -4.15
C GLU A 677 32.63 1.36 -5.17
N ALA A 678 32.11 0.79 -6.26
CA ALA A 678 31.41 1.54 -7.31
C ALA A 678 29.96 1.93 -6.93
N ARG A 679 29.44 1.38 -5.83
CA ARG A 679 28.08 1.63 -5.34
C ARG A 679 27.97 3.06 -4.80
N ALA A 680 27.05 3.83 -5.37
CA ALA A 680 26.64 5.12 -4.84
C ALA A 680 25.43 4.93 -3.90
N LYS A 681 25.41 5.66 -2.78
CA LYS A 681 24.28 5.67 -1.83
C LYS A 681 23.93 7.09 -1.41
N ASN A 682 22.69 7.29 -0.96
CA ASN A 682 22.31 8.50 -0.26
C ASN A 682 23.06 8.57 1.08
N THR A 683 23.65 9.73 1.37
CA THR A 683 24.46 9.96 2.57
C THR A 683 23.68 10.62 3.70
N HIS A 684 22.45 11.06 3.46
CA HIS A 684 21.56 11.59 4.49
C HIS A 684 21.07 10.46 5.41
N ALA A 685 21.19 10.66 6.72
CA ALA A 685 20.72 9.69 7.71
C ALA A 685 19.18 9.58 7.67
N SER A 686 18.65 8.37 7.82
CA SER A 686 17.20 8.15 7.89
C SER A 686 16.84 6.80 8.50
N ALA A 687 15.69 6.75 9.19
CA ALA A 687 15.09 5.56 9.76
C ALA A 687 13.82 5.13 9.00
N TRP A 688 13.69 3.83 8.74
CA TRP A 688 12.67 3.26 7.86
C TRP A 688 11.84 2.20 8.57
N HIS A 689 10.53 2.21 8.31
CA HIS A 689 9.58 1.17 8.72
C HIS A 689 8.95 0.56 7.47
N ILE A 690 9.63 -0.42 6.87
CA ILE A 690 9.38 -0.89 5.50
C ILE A 690 7.98 -1.48 5.34
N ASP A 691 7.49 -2.22 6.33
CA ASP A 691 6.21 -2.94 6.27
C ASP A 691 5.15 -2.38 7.25
N LEU A 692 5.47 -1.30 7.97
CA LEU A 692 4.73 -0.80 9.14
C LEU A 692 4.43 -1.90 10.18
N GLN A 693 5.23 -2.97 10.23
CA GLN A 693 5.18 -4.03 11.24
C GLN A 693 6.54 -4.25 11.89
N ARG A 694 7.38 -5.14 11.36
CA ARG A 694 8.61 -5.59 12.04
C ARG A 694 9.88 -5.30 11.26
N ASP A 695 9.78 -4.93 9.99
CA ASP A 695 10.94 -4.60 9.17
C ASP A 695 11.30 -3.13 9.37
N VAL A 696 12.25 -2.91 10.27
CA VAL A 696 12.83 -1.60 10.56
C VAL A 696 14.28 -1.58 10.12
N ARG A 697 14.71 -0.49 9.49
CA ARG A 697 16.06 -0.31 8.94
C ARG A 697 16.56 1.10 9.15
N ALA A 698 17.87 1.29 9.20
CA ALA A 698 18.48 2.62 9.21
C ALA A 698 19.49 2.76 8.06
N LEU A 699 19.40 3.88 7.34
CA LEU A 699 20.37 4.31 6.34
C LEU A 699 21.26 5.36 6.99
N MET A 700 22.52 5.05 7.19
CA MET A 700 23.50 5.94 7.83
C MET A 700 24.88 5.80 7.18
N SER A 701 25.79 6.68 7.53
CA SER A 701 27.20 6.65 7.08
C SER A 701 28.13 6.80 8.29
N VAL A 702 27.89 5.98 9.32
CA VAL A 702 28.52 6.09 10.65
C VAL A 702 30.04 6.04 10.55
N VAL A 703 30.68 7.09 11.07
CA VAL A 703 32.11 7.18 11.37
C VAL A 703 32.30 7.54 12.86
N PRO A 704 33.47 7.29 13.47
CA PRO A 704 33.65 7.47 14.91
C PRO A 704 33.93 8.95 15.28
N ASP A 705 32.90 9.79 15.21
CA ASP A 705 32.91 11.20 15.62
C ASP A 705 31.68 11.57 16.47
N ALA A 706 31.63 12.80 16.97
CA ALA A 706 30.52 13.25 17.81
C ALA A 706 29.22 13.39 17.01
N HIS A 707 29.29 13.86 15.76
CA HIS A 707 28.13 14.03 14.90
C HIS A 707 27.36 12.72 14.71
N TRP A 708 28.04 11.63 14.36
CA TRP A 708 27.43 10.32 14.20
C TRP A 708 27.05 9.67 15.53
N PHE A 709 27.72 10.00 16.64
CA PHE A 709 27.25 9.56 17.96
C PHE A 709 25.85 10.10 18.26
N GLY A 710 25.63 11.41 18.07
CA GLY A 710 24.32 12.03 18.25
C GLY A 710 23.29 11.55 17.23
N THR A 711 23.64 11.57 15.95
CA THR A 711 22.76 11.17 14.84
C THR A 711 22.30 9.72 14.99
N THR A 712 23.21 8.80 15.36
CA THR A 712 22.82 7.39 15.57
C THR A 712 21.83 7.24 16.73
N HIS A 713 22.00 7.99 17.82
CA HIS A 713 21.02 8.01 18.91
C HIS A 713 19.66 8.58 18.45
N HIS A 714 19.68 9.63 17.63
CA HIS A 714 18.49 10.23 17.03
C HIS A 714 17.73 9.21 16.16
N GLU A 715 18.40 8.61 15.17
CA GLU A 715 17.77 7.68 14.21
C GLU A 715 17.20 6.44 14.92
N LEU A 716 17.90 5.91 15.92
CA LEU A 716 17.38 4.81 16.72
C LEU A 716 16.13 5.21 17.52
N GLY A 717 15.95 6.50 17.81
CA GLY A 717 14.72 7.04 18.40
C GLY A 717 13.50 6.78 17.53
N HIS A 718 13.60 7.05 16.22
CA HIS A 718 12.55 6.69 15.27
C HIS A 718 12.34 5.17 15.21
N ILE A 719 13.40 4.37 15.15
CA ILE A 719 13.31 2.91 15.11
C ILE A 719 12.56 2.36 16.33
N TYR A 720 12.87 2.86 17.52
CA TYR A 720 12.19 2.43 18.74
C TYR A 720 10.75 2.96 18.82
N TYR A 721 10.45 4.11 18.21
CA TYR A 721 9.07 4.56 18.05
C TYR A 721 8.29 3.61 17.13
N TYR A 722 8.84 3.28 15.95
CA TYR A 722 8.27 2.31 15.01
C TYR A 722 7.92 1.00 15.71
N LEU A 723 8.88 0.44 16.46
CA LEU A 723 8.70 -0.81 17.19
C LEU A 723 7.68 -0.70 18.34
N ALA A 724 7.52 0.47 18.96
CA ALA A 724 6.60 0.66 20.08
C ALA A 724 5.13 0.67 19.65
N TYR A 725 4.81 1.35 18.54
CA TYR A 725 3.43 1.40 18.03
C TYR A 725 3.11 0.25 17.06
N ALA A 726 4.08 -0.54 16.60
CA ALA A 726 3.85 -1.69 15.70
C ALA A 726 3.20 -2.89 16.41
N ARG A 727 2.00 -2.69 16.94
CA ARG A 727 1.23 -3.67 17.73
C ARG A 727 -0.20 -3.82 17.22
N ALA A 728 -0.90 -4.83 17.71
CA ALA A 728 -2.25 -5.14 17.26
C ALA A 728 -3.27 -4.05 17.63
N GLU A 729 -3.05 -3.37 18.75
CA GLU A 729 -3.90 -2.33 19.30
C GLU A 729 -3.80 -0.99 18.55
N VAL A 730 -2.74 -0.81 17.76
CA VAL A 730 -2.56 0.34 16.86
C VAL A 730 -2.85 -0.12 15.44
N PRO A 731 -4.01 0.27 14.88
CA PRO A 731 -4.37 -0.12 13.53
C PRO A 731 -3.35 0.36 12.50
N TYR A 732 -3.23 -0.35 11.39
CA TYR A 732 -2.19 -0.12 10.36
C TYR A 732 -2.06 1.35 9.94
N LEU A 733 -3.18 2.01 9.67
CA LEU A 733 -3.22 3.42 9.23
C LEU A 733 -2.80 4.42 10.31
N LEU A 734 -2.71 4.02 11.58
CA LEU A 734 -2.37 4.89 12.72
C LEU A 734 -0.98 4.55 13.31
N ARG A 735 -0.18 3.76 12.58
CA ARG A 735 1.20 3.38 12.94
C ARG A 735 2.18 4.47 12.51
N GLU A 736 2.06 5.60 13.19
CA GLU A 736 2.86 6.81 13.02
C GLU A 736 2.95 7.50 14.39
N GLY A 737 3.74 8.58 14.49
CA GLY A 737 3.78 9.40 15.70
C GLY A 737 2.42 10.00 16.06
N ALA A 738 2.23 10.50 17.28
CA ALA A 738 0.97 11.16 17.65
C ALA A 738 0.63 12.32 16.69
N ASP A 739 1.66 13.04 16.26
CA ASP A 739 1.75 13.83 15.03
C ASP A 739 3.20 13.75 14.49
N ARG A 740 3.51 14.42 13.37
CA ARG A 740 4.85 14.37 12.76
C ARG A 740 5.95 14.95 13.67
N SER A 741 5.65 15.97 14.46
CA SER A 741 6.64 16.61 15.35
C SER A 741 7.11 15.69 16.47
N PHE A 742 6.30 14.69 16.86
CA PHE A 742 6.69 13.71 17.86
C PHE A 742 7.79 12.77 17.35
N HIS A 743 7.83 12.45 16.05
CA HIS A 743 8.88 11.59 15.50
C HIS A 743 10.24 12.27 15.65
N GLU A 744 10.37 13.47 15.09
CA GLU A 744 11.56 14.32 15.18
C GLU A 744 11.87 14.67 16.64
N GLY A 745 10.86 15.04 17.42
CA GLY A 745 11.04 15.42 18.83
C GLY A 745 11.62 14.30 19.69
N ILE A 746 11.35 13.04 19.37
CA ILE A 746 11.94 11.89 20.07
C ILE A 746 13.38 11.66 19.64
N GLY A 747 13.70 11.71 18.34
CA GLY A 747 15.09 11.65 17.88
C GLY A 747 15.92 12.75 18.55
N GLU A 748 15.41 13.97 18.55
CA GLU A 748 16.02 15.15 19.16
C GLU A 748 16.17 15.05 20.69
N LEU A 749 15.15 14.53 21.40
CA LEU A 749 15.22 14.30 22.84
C LEU A 749 16.33 13.32 23.21
N ILE A 750 16.48 12.25 22.44
CA ILE A 750 17.49 11.23 22.74
C ILE A 750 18.89 11.68 22.31
N SER A 751 19.01 12.45 21.23
CA SER A 751 20.26 13.15 20.89
C SER A 751 20.70 14.09 22.03
N LEU A 752 19.78 14.90 22.57
CA LEU A 752 20.06 15.76 23.74
C LEU A 752 20.50 14.93 24.96
N ALA A 753 19.85 13.79 25.21
CA ALA A 753 20.20 12.88 26.30
C ALA A 753 21.60 12.26 26.10
N ALA A 754 21.97 11.93 24.87
CA ALA A 754 23.26 11.33 24.51
C ALA A 754 24.45 12.28 24.77
N PHE A 755 24.22 13.58 24.78
CA PHE A 755 25.25 14.58 25.10
C PHE A 755 25.22 15.10 26.53
N GLN A 756 24.36 14.58 27.41
CA GLN A 756 24.45 14.93 28.83
C GLN A 756 25.77 14.41 29.42
N GLN A 757 26.53 15.30 30.07
CA GLN A 757 27.85 14.97 30.61
C GLN A 757 27.86 13.72 31.52
N PRO A 758 26.86 13.50 32.41
CA PRO A 758 26.78 12.27 33.19
C PRO A 758 26.71 11.00 32.33
N TYR A 759 26.01 11.03 31.20
CA TYR A 759 25.94 9.90 30.29
C TYR A 759 27.27 9.69 29.55
N LEU A 760 27.86 10.74 28.98
CA LEU A 760 29.17 10.67 28.30
C LEU A 760 30.27 10.11 29.22
N ARG A 761 30.25 10.44 30.53
CA ARG A 761 31.13 9.83 31.53
C ARG A 761 30.82 8.35 31.74
N SER A 762 29.55 7.99 31.87
CA SER A 762 29.13 6.60 32.11
C SER A 762 29.51 5.64 30.98
N VAL A 763 29.62 6.13 29.74
CA VAL A 763 30.09 5.35 28.58
C VAL A 763 31.57 5.53 28.27
N GLY A 764 32.29 6.30 29.09
CA GLY A 764 33.73 6.53 28.98
C GLY A 764 34.16 7.38 27.78
N VAL A 765 33.27 8.20 27.23
CA VAL A 765 33.63 9.21 26.22
C VAL A 765 34.31 10.40 26.90
N LEU A 766 33.74 10.85 28.02
CA LEU A 766 34.33 11.90 28.85
C LEU A 766 35.07 11.29 30.04
N GLY A 767 36.27 11.80 30.35
CA GLY A 767 37.01 11.35 31.53
C GLY A 767 36.29 11.71 32.85
N GLU A 768 36.38 10.84 33.87
CA GLU A 768 35.68 11.03 35.16
C GLU A 768 36.02 12.37 35.84
N ASN A 769 37.26 12.84 35.69
CA ASN A 769 37.75 14.09 36.29
C ASN A 769 37.89 15.23 35.29
N GLN A 770 37.45 15.06 34.04
CA GLN A 770 37.51 16.12 33.04
C GLN A 770 36.46 17.18 33.38
N VAL A 771 36.93 18.39 33.66
CA VAL A 771 36.09 19.57 33.93
C VAL A 771 35.76 20.23 32.60
N ILE A 772 34.46 20.44 32.35
CA ILE A 772 33.96 21.19 31.19
C ILE A 772 33.45 22.55 31.69
N ASP A 773 33.75 23.61 30.94
CA ASP A 773 33.12 24.92 31.17
C ASP A 773 31.63 24.81 30.83
N ALA A 774 30.79 24.79 31.87
CA ALA A 774 29.35 24.65 31.73
C ALA A 774 28.72 25.82 30.93
N THR A 775 29.29 27.02 31.02
CA THR A 775 28.79 28.18 30.27
C THR A 775 29.12 28.04 28.79
N ALA A 776 30.37 27.68 28.46
CA ALA A 776 30.77 27.44 27.09
C ALA A 776 29.99 26.27 26.46
N TRP A 777 29.74 25.21 27.23
CA TRP A 777 28.90 24.08 26.81
C TRP A 777 27.47 24.51 26.46
N LEU A 778 26.78 25.20 27.37
CA LEU A 778 25.43 25.70 27.10
C LEU A 778 25.41 26.67 25.93
N LEU A 779 26.45 27.48 25.77
CA LEU A 779 26.57 28.41 24.66
C LEU A 779 26.71 27.66 23.32
N HIS A 780 27.54 26.61 23.25
CA HIS A 780 27.62 25.74 22.08
C HIS A 780 26.24 25.15 21.73
N GLN A 781 25.55 24.58 22.72
CA GLN A 781 24.22 24.00 22.52
C GLN A 781 23.17 25.04 22.10
N ALA A 782 23.23 26.27 22.60
CA ALA A 782 22.29 27.32 22.20
C ALA A 782 22.51 27.81 20.75
N LEU A 783 23.77 27.76 20.29
CA LEU A 783 24.21 28.19 18.97
C LEU A 783 24.14 27.07 17.91
N ALA A 784 24.06 25.81 18.32
CA ALA A 784 24.02 24.63 17.44
C ALA A 784 22.90 23.68 17.89
N GLU A 785 22.96 22.41 17.45
CA GLU A 785 22.10 21.32 17.95
C GLU A 785 20.59 21.63 17.90
N ALA A 786 20.15 22.33 16.84
CA ALA A 786 18.75 22.70 16.62
C ALA A 786 18.08 23.27 17.89
N SER A 787 18.66 24.35 18.42
CA SER A 787 18.19 24.99 19.67
C SER A 787 17.77 26.44 19.45
N ILE A 788 18.34 27.40 20.21
CA ILE A 788 17.80 28.76 20.30
C ILE A 788 17.94 29.53 18.98
N VAL A 789 19.10 29.47 18.33
CA VAL A 789 19.32 30.19 17.06
C VAL A 789 18.58 29.59 15.88
N PHE A 790 18.14 28.33 16.01
CA PHE A 790 17.40 27.62 14.97
C PHE A 790 15.94 28.08 14.88
N LEU A 791 15.29 28.39 16.01
CA LEU A 791 13.86 28.74 16.03
C LEU A 791 13.48 29.93 15.13
N PRO A 792 14.22 31.06 15.11
CA PRO A 792 13.89 32.15 14.19
C PRO A 792 14.02 31.76 12.71
N PHE A 793 14.87 30.78 12.38
CA PHE A 793 14.95 30.23 11.02
C PHE A 793 13.76 29.31 10.73
N SER A 794 13.54 28.31 11.58
CA SER A 794 12.56 27.25 11.33
C SER A 794 11.12 27.74 11.48
N ALA A 795 10.71 28.17 12.68
CA ALA A 795 9.38 28.71 12.96
C ALA A 795 9.12 30.09 12.31
N GLY A 796 10.19 30.83 12.02
CA GLY A 796 10.11 32.20 11.49
C GLY A 796 10.24 32.22 9.98
N VAL A 797 11.49 32.28 9.50
CA VAL A 797 11.80 32.48 8.07
C VAL A 797 11.17 31.42 7.18
N MET A 798 11.41 30.14 7.46
CA MET A 798 10.98 29.02 6.62
C MET A 798 9.46 28.90 6.63
N THR A 799 8.85 28.73 7.81
CA THR A 799 7.39 28.59 7.95
C THR A 799 6.63 29.78 7.35
N ARG A 800 7.10 31.03 7.57
CA ARG A 800 6.47 32.21 6.96
C ARG A 800 6.62 32.26 5.46
N PHE A 801 7.79 31.92 4.95
CA PHE A 801 8.01 31.89 3.50
C PHE A 801 7.13 30.82 2.83
N GLU A 802 7.04 29.62 3.40
CA GLU A 802 6.17 28.55 2.89
C GLU A 802 4.70 28.92 2.95
N TYR A 803 4.25 29.50 4.06
CA TYR A 803 2.89 30.03 4.19
C TYR A 803 2.59 31.04 3.09
N GLU A 804 3.42 32.06 2.90
CA GLU A 804 3.19 33.08 1.87
C GLU A 804 3.31 32.49 0.46
N LEU A 805 4.23 31.54 0.26
CA LEU A 805 4.42 30.86 -1.03
C LEU A 805 3.16 30.12 -1.46
N TYR A 806 2.52 29.38 -0.56
CA TYR A 806 1.38 28.52 -0.89
C TYR A 806 0.02 29.16 -0.62
N GLU A 807 -0.19 29.76 0.56
CA GLU A 807 -1.46 30.35 0.98
C GLU A 807 -1.71 31.70 0.30
N GLU A 808 -0.70 32.57 0.28
CA GLU A 808 -0.81 33.91 -0.33
C GLU A 808 -0.39 33.94 -1.80
N GLU A 809 0.04 32.80 -2.35
CA GLU A 809 0.56 32.66 -3.71
C GLU A 809 1.62 33.72 -4.06
N LEU A 810 2.59 33.93 -3.16
CA LEU A 810 3.61 34.97 -3.26
C LEU A 810 4.12 35.09 -4.72
N PRO A 811 4.07 36.28 -5.35
CA PRO A 811 4.51 36.45 -6.72
C PRO A 811 6.01 36.14 -6.90
N PRO A 812 6.41 35.39 -7.94
CA PRO A 812 7.80 34.99 -8.15
C PRO A 812 8.79 36.16 -8.29
N GLU A 813 8.31 37.35 -8.69
CA GLU A 813 9.08 38.60 -8.78
C GLU A 813 9.37 39.24 -7.41
N ARG A 814 8.90 38.61 -6.32
CA ARG A 814 9.13 39.08 -4.94
C ARG A 814 9.74 38.02 -4.04
N TRP A 815 9.99 36.80 -4.53
CA TRP A 815 10.42 35.68 -3.70
C TRP A 815 11.74 35.98 -2.98
N ASN A 816 12.74 36.45 -3.71
CA ASN A 816 14.07 36.57 -3.13
C ASN A 816 14.16 37.76 -2.19
N ARG A 817 13.55 38.89 -2.56
CA ARG A 817 13.38 40.03 -1.67
C ARG A 817 12.62 39.65 -0.40
N ARG A 818 11.50 38.94 -0.53
CA ARG A 818 10.67 38.58 0.62
C ARG A 818 11.40 37.62 1.56
N TRP A 819 12.12 36.65 1.00
CA TRP A 819 13.01 35.78 1.77
C TRP A 819 14.00 36.60 2.62
N TRP A 820 14.69 37.58 2.03
CA TRP A 820 15.64 38.41 2.77
C TRP A 820 14.99 39.41 3.75
N GLU A 821 13.75 39.85 3.49
CA GLU A 821 12.96 40.60 4.48
C GLU A 821 12.69 39.75 5.73
N LEU A 822 12.28 38.48 5.54
CA LEU A 822 12.04 37.52 6.62
C LEU A 822 13.34 37.16 7.37
N VAL A 823 14.43 36.86 6.65
CA VAL A 823 15.74 36.58 7.25
C VAL A 823 16.23 37.76 8.10
N ARG A 824 16.03 38.97 7.62
CA ARG A 824 16.35 40.19 8.38
C ARG A 824 15.50 40.31 9.63
N SER A 825 14.17 40.13 9.53
CA SER A 825 13.25 40.38 10.64
C SER A 825 13.37 39.33 11.75
N TYR A 826 13.50 38.06 11.38
CA TYR A 826 13.54 36.96 12.34
C TYR A 826 14.96 36.67 12.82
N GLN A 827 15.94 36.58 11.92
CA GLN A 827 17.31 36.19 12.28
C GLN A 827 18.27 37.37 12.48
N GLY A 828 17.91 38.58 12.06
CA GLY A 828 18.86 39.71 12.09
C GLY A 828 20.10 39.47 11.23
N ILE A 829 19.95 38.76 10.11
CA ILE A 829 21.02 38.41 9.15
C ILE A 829 20.80 39.19 7.85
N ALA A 830 21.88 39.53 7.15
CA ALA A 830 21.87 40.17 5.84
C ALA A 830 22.70 39.39 4.81
N PRO A 831 22.37 39.46 3.51
CA PRO A 831 23.21 38.84 2.48
C PRO A 831 24.55 39.59 2.38
N PRO A 832 25.65 38.90 2.00
CA PRO A 832 26.96 39.53 1.80
C PRO A 832 27.02 40.49 0.61
N SER A 833 26.07 40.37 -0.30
CA SER A 833 25.99 41.13 -1.55
C SER A 833 24.53 41.40 -1.91
N GLU A 834 24.29 42.31 -2.86
CA GLU A 834 22.95 42.54 -3.38
C GLU A 834 22.40 41.27 -4.04
N ARG A 835 21.15 40.90 -3.73
CA ARG A 835 20.50 39.68 -4.21
C ARG A 835 19.25 40.06 -4.98
N GLY A 836 19.36 40.12 -6.31
CA GLY A 836 18.23 40.40 -7.21
C GLY A 836 17.21 39.25 -7.28
N GLU A 837 16.15 39.46 -8.05
CA GLU A 837 15.06 38.50 -8.23
C GLU A 837 15.37 37.41 -9.27
N GLU A 838 16.51 37.46 -9.95
CA GLU A 838 16.99 36.31 -10.73
C GLU A 838 17.38 35.14 -9.83
N PHE A 839 17.70 35.40 -8.55
CA PHE A 839 17.99 34.38 -7.56
C PHE A 839 16.71 33.84 -6.89
N CYS A 840 16.88 32.72 -6.19
CA CYS A 840 15.90 32.19 -5.25
C CYS A 840 16.65 31.53 -4.10
N ASP A 841 17.18 32.35 -3.19
CA ASP A 841 18.03 31.88 -2.09
C ASP A 841 17.28 30.94 -1.15
N ALA A 842 15.96 31.13 -1.03
CA ALA A 842 15.06 30.22 -0.35
C ALA A 842 15.14 28.79 -0.92
N ALA A 843 15.03 28.63 -2.24
CA ALA A 843 15.01 27.33 -2.93
C ALA A 843 16.32 26.53 -2.77
N THR A 844 17.40 27.17 -2.32
CA THR A 844 18.68 26.50 -2.02
C THR A 844 18.58 25.61 -0.78
N LYS A 845 17.56 25.82 0.07
CA LYS A 845 17.24 24.94 1.18
C LYS A 845 16.46 23.73 0.65
N THR A 846 17.03 22.54 0.83
CA THR A 846 16.51 21.26 0.34
C THR A 846 15.01 21.09 0.55
N HIS A 847 14.54 21.22 1.81
CA HIS A 847 13.16 21.01 2.24
C HIS A 847 12.10 21.86 1.52
N LEU A 848 12.42 23.03 0.95
CA LEU A 848 11.44 23.74 0.11
C LEU A 848 11.08 22.98 -1.18
N ASN A 849 11.94 22.04 -1.59
CA ASN A 849 11.80 21.29 -2.83
C ASN A 849 11.18 19.91 -2.56
N ASP A 850 11.69 19.16 -1.58
CA ASP A 850 11.36 17.75 -1.35
C ASP A 850 10.49 17.46 -0.12
N ASP A 851 10.37 18.38 0.84
CA ASP A 851 9.53 18.24 2.04
C ASP A 851 8.76 19.54 2.33
N ALA A 852 7.95 19.94 1.34
CA ALA A 852 7.47 21.30 1.24
C ALA A 852 6.28 21.59 2.17
N ALA A 853 6.26 22.82 2.70
CA ALA A 853 5.22 23.35 3.57
C ALA A 853 5.11 22.65 4.94
N GLN A 854 6.20 22.05 5.42
CA GLN A 854 6.24 21.32 6.68
C GLN A 854 7.38 21.76 7.60
N TYR A 855 8.13 22.82 7.28
CA TYR A 855 9.36 23.14 8.04
C TYR A 855 9.10 23.55 9.51
N TYR A 856 7.84 23.85 9.86
CA TYR A 856 7.43 24.04 11.25
C TYR A 856 7.61 22.76 12.09
N ASP A 857 7.58 21.57 11.50
CA ASP A 857 7.76 20.28 12.19
C ASP A 857 9.03 20.29 13.05
N TYR A 858 10.14 20.78 12.48
CA TYR A 858 11.44 20.91 13.16
C TYR A 858 11.42 21.93 14.29
N ALA A 859 10.65 23.01 14.16
CA ALA A 859 10.51 24.01 15.21
C ALA A 859 9.70 23.46 16.39
N LEU A 860 8.61 22.75 16.10
CA LEU A 860 7.79 22.09 17.11
C LEU A 860 8.57 21.00 17.83
N ALA A 861 9.30 20.16 17.09
CA ALA A 861 10.19 19.14 17.63
C ALA A 861 11.27 19.73 18.55
N THR A 862 11.85 20.88 18.17
CA THR A 862 12.83 21.61 18.98
C THR A 862 12.24 22.04 20.32
N ALA A 863 11.03 22.59 20.36
CA ALA A 863 10.38 22.95 21.63
C ALA A 863 9.99 21.71 22.44
N LEU A 864 9.46 20.69 21.76
CA LEU A 864 9.00 19.44 22.33
C LEU A 864 10.12 18.71 23.08
N LYS A 865 11.34 18.65 22.52
CA LYS A 865 12.48 17.96 23.15
C LYS A 865 12.80 18.51 24.54
N PHE A 866 12.83 19.84 24.69
CA PHE A 866 13.12 20.47 25.99
C PHE A 866 11.96 20.32 26.97
N GLN A 867 10.72 20.38 26.49
CA GLN A 867 9.53 20.19 27.32
C GLN A 867 9.44 18.76 27.87
N LEU A 868 9.70 17.75 27.02
CA LEU A 868 9.79 16.35 27.45
C LEU A 868 10.98 16.13 28.38
N HIS A 869 12.14 16.71 28.07
CA HIS A 869 13.33 16.59 28.93
C HIS A 869 13.09 17.16 30.32
N SER A 870 12.50 18.36 30.43
CA SER A 870 12.10 18.97 31.70
C SER A 870 11.11 18.09 32.46
N ALA A 871 10.08 17.55 31.80
CA ALA A 871 9.13 16.64 32.43
C ALA A 871 9.81 15.37 32.98
N ILE A 872 10.75 14.78 32.24
CA ILE A 872 11.52 13.62 32.70
C ILE A 872 12.36 14.00 33.93
N CYS A 873 13.10 15.10 33.89
CA CYS A 873 13.94 15.54 35.00
C CYS A 873 13.12 15.86 36.25
N GLU A 874 11.99 16.56 36.10
CA GLU A 874 11.17 17.01 37.22
C GLU A 874 10.29 15.92 37.81
N ARG A 875 9.71 15.04 36.99
CA ARG A 875 8.68 14.09 37.41
C ARG A 875 9.21 12.68 37.59
N VAL A 876 10.19 12.29 36.78
CA VAL A 876 10.73 10.92 36.73
C VAL A 876 12.05 10.82 37.49
N LEU A 877 13.08 11.58 37.09
CA LEU A 877 14.43 11.47 37.63
C LEU A 877 14.65 12.27 38.92
N ARG A 878 13.85 13.32 39.15
CA ARG A 878 14.00 14.26 40.28
C ARG A 878 15.41 14.86 40.34
N CYS A 879 15.90 15.36 39.21
CA CYS A 879 17.23 15.96 39.08
C CYS A 879 17.17 17.34 38.39
N GLU A 880 18.27 18.09 38.53
CA GLU A 880 18.51 19.29 37.71
C GLU A 880 18.62 18.93 36.23
N LEU A 881 18.22 19.85 35.34
CA LEU A 881 18.14 19.60 33.89
C LEU A 881 19.47 19.08 33.32
N HIS A 882 20.58 19.77 33.60
CA HIS A 882 21.91 19.40 33.10
C HIS A 882 22.58 18.23 33.82
N ALA A 883 21.94 17.68 34.86
CA ALA A 883 22.45 16.55 35.65
C ALA A 883 21.80 15.22 35.25
N ALA A 884 20.91 15.22 34.25
CA ALA A 884 20.18 14.05 33.85
C ALA A 884 21.08 12.96 33.26
N ASN A 885 20.85 11.71 33.65
CA ASN A 885 21.35 10.53 32.95
C ASN A 885 20.20 9.55 32.78
N TYR A 886 19.78 9.33 31.54
CA TYR A 886 18.66 8.44 31.26
C TYR A 886 19.11 6.97 31.33
N ALA A 887 20.35 6.68 30.94
CA ALA A 887 20.84 5.32 30.81
C ALA A 887 20.72 4.55 32.15
N GLY A 888 20.18 3.33 32.05
CA GLY A 888 19.91 2.45 33.19
C GLY A 888 18.63 2.78 33.97
N GLN A 889 17.91 3.85 33.63
CA GLN A 889 16.72 4.29 34.36
C GLN A 889 15.44 3.75 33.71
N ARG A 890 14.96 2.58 34.19
CA ARG A 890 13.74 1.95 33.66
C ARG A 890 12.50 2.84 33.73
N ALA A 891 12.40 3.70 34.75
CA ALA A 891 11.30 4.65 34.89
C ALA A 891 11.25 5.68 33.74
N VAL A 892 12.41 6.06 33.19
CA VAL A 892 12.46 6.90 31.97
C VAL A 892 11.96 6.10 30.77
N GLY A 893 12.32 4.82 30.67
CA GLY A 893 11.77 3.94 29.65
C GLY A 893 10.26 3.74 29.75
N ASP A 894 9.68 3.71 30.95
CA ASP A 894 8.22 3.67 31.15
C ASP A 894 7.56 4.96 30.64
N PHE A 895 8.15 6.13 30.95
CA PHE A 895 7.69 7.42 30.42
C PHE A 895 7.74 7.45 28.89
N LEU A 896 8.85 7.02 28.28
CA LEU A 896 8.97 6.94 26.83
C LEU A 896 7.95 5.95 26.24
N ARG A 897 7.71 4.80 26.86
CA ARG A 897 6.68 3.86 26.39
C ARG A 897 5.28 4.48 26.43
N GLU A 898 4.93 5.27 27.44
CA GLU A 898 3.65 5.97 27.50
C GLU A 898 3.47 6.93 26.32
N LEU A 899 4.55 7.60 25.91
CA LEU A 899 4.57 8.50 24.76
C LEU A 899 4.52 7.74 23.41
N LEU A 900 5.34 6.69 23.26
CA LEU A 900 5.59 6.06 21.96
C LEU A 900 4.51 5.03 21.59
N THR A 901 4.01 4.27 22.55
CA THR A 901 3.13 3.12 22.29
C THR A 901 1.80 3.48 21.61
N PRO A 902 1.13 4.60 21.92
CA PRO A 902 -0.16 4.90 21.33
C PRO A 902 -0.12 5.20 19.82
N GLY A 903 1.01 5.63 19.27
CA GLY A 903 1.07 6.18 17.91
C GLY A 903 0.01 7.28 17.69
N ALA A 904 -0.60 7.32 16.50
CA ALA A 904 -1.69 8.26 16.16
C ALA A 904 -3.09 7.87 16.66
N THR A 905 -3.20 6.92 17.60
CA THR A 905 -4.50 6.57 18.20
C THR A 905 -5.02 7.62 19.18
N VAL A 906 -4.17 8.56 19.59
CA VAL A 906 -4.45 9.64 20.54
C VAL A 906 -4.35 11.01 19.90
N ASP A 907 -4.83 12.03 20.57
CA ASP A 907 -4.59 13.43 20.21
C ASP A 907 -3.22 13.87 20.76
N ALA A 908 -2.37 14.45 19.90
CA ALA A 908 -1.01 14.83 20.27
C ALA A 908 -0.94 15.96 21.31
N PRO A 909 -1.71 17.06 21.19
CA PRO A 909 -1.84 18.05 22.26
C PRO A 909 -2.28 17.47 23.61
N GLU A 910 -3.27 16.57 23.62
CA GLU A 910 -3.71 15.90 24.86
C GLU A 910 -2.63 14.99 25.45
N LEU A 911 -1.92 14.23 24.61
CA LEU A 911 -0.79 13.39 25.03
C LEU A 911 0.31 14.24 25.67
N LEU A 912 0.71 15.33 25.01
CA LEU A 912 1.73 16.24 25.54
C LEU A 912 1.31 16.86 26.86
N GLN A 913 0.07 17.34 26.94
CA GLN A 913 -0.51 17.93 28.15
C GLN A 913 -0.54 16.93 29.32
N ARG A 914 -0.85 15.66 29.06
CA ARG A 914 -0.81 14.59 30.07
C ARG A 914 0.61 14.35 30.58
N LEU A 915 1.57 14.21 29.67
CA LEU A 915 2.96 13.89 30.01
C LEU A 915 3.69 15.04 30.71
N THR A 916 3.48 16.28 30.24
CA THR A 916 4.28 17.44 30.64
C THR A 916 3.52 18.44 31.50
N GLY A 917 2.18 18.40 31.52
CA GLY A 917 1.34 19.32 32.28
C GLY A 917 1.05 20.65 31.58
N SER A 918 1.51 20.85 30.35
CA SER A 918 1.17 22.02 29.54
C SER A 918 1.06 21.67 28.06
N LYS A 919 0.44 22.57 27.29
CA LYS A 919 0.50 22.53 25.81
C LYS A 919 1.93 22.82 25.34
N LEU A 920 2.19 22.66 24.05
CA LEU A 920 3.51 22.94 23.48
C LEU A 920 3.89 24.41 23.69
N GLU A 921 5.03 24.65 24.33
CA GLU A 921 5.59 25.97 24.64
C GLU A 921 7.13 25.91 24.75
N ALA A 922 7.81 27.05 24.67
CA ALA A 922 9.28 27.11 24.74
C ALA A 922 9.80 27.46 26.15
N ARG A 923 8.93 27.52 27.16
CA ARG A 923 9.31 27.82 28.56
C ARG A 923 10.35 26.85 29.13
N ALA A 924 10.19 25.55 28.89
CA ALA A 924 11.15 24.54 29.33
C ALA A 924 12.52 24.72 28.67
N MET A 925 12.54 25.10 27.38
CA MET A 925 13.76 25.43 26.65
C MET A 925 14.47 26.64 27.26
N ARG A 926 13.73 27.70 27.61
CA ARG A 926 14.33 28.84 28.32
C ARG A 926 14.87 28.48 29.69
N ALA A 927 14.16 27.64 30.44
CA ALA A 927 14.60 27.19 31.76
C ALA A 927 15.93 26.42 31.66
N TYR A 928 16.09 25.58 30.63
CA TYR A 928 17.35 24.90 30.32
C TYR A 928 18.50 25.91 30.15
N PHE A 929 18.32 26.94 29.33
CA PHE A 929 19.36 27.93 29.05
C PHE A 929 19.41 29.12 30.03
N ALA A 930 18.65 29.12 31.12
CA ALA A 930 18.59 30.24 32.05
C ALA A 930 19.96 30.64 32.66
N PRO A 931 20.86 29.69 33.02
CA PRO A 931 22.22 30.05 33.48
C PRO A 931 23.03 30.79 32.41
N LEU A 932 22.90 30.37 31.15
CA LEU A 932 23.56 31.03 30.02
C LEU A 932 22.98 32.42 29.77
N GLU A 933 21.65 32.58 29.81
CA GLU A 933 20.98 33.87 29.61
C GLU A 933 21.48 34.92 30.62
N ALA A 934 21.62 34.54 31.89
CA ALA A 934 22.16 35.41 32.93
C ALA A 934 23.61 35.82 32.65
N HIS A 935 24.47 34.86 32.25
CA HIS A 935 25.86 35.14 31.91
C HIS A 935 25.99 36.06 30.69
N LEU A 936 25.19 35.84 29.63
CA LEU A 936 25.24 36.66 28.43
C LEU A 936 24.80 38.10 28.67
N ARG A 937 23.78 38.33 29.52
CA ARG A 937 23.36 39.69 29.91
C ARG A 937 24.48 40.47 30.60
N GLU A 938 25.24 39.81 31.48
CA GLU A 938 26.40 40.42 32.12
C GLU A 938 27.50 40.70 31.10
N ARG A 939 27.84 39.73 30.25
CA ARG A 939 28.88 39.85 29.22
C ARG A 939 28.56 40.91 28.16
N ASN A 940 27.28 41.10 27.82
CA ASN A 940 26.82 42.06 26.83
C ASN A 940 26.53 43.44 27.44
N ALA A 941 26.63 43.62 28.76
CA ALA A 941 26.38 44.89 29.42
C ALA A 941 27.23 46.02 28.80
N GLY A 942 26.56 47.10 28.37
CA GLY A 942 27.20 48.26 27.76
C GLY A 942 27.54 48.12 26.26
N ARG A 943 27.26 46.98 25.61
CA ARG A 943 27.40 46.86 24.15
C ARG A 943 26.32 47.69 23.44
N ALA A 944 26.73 48.54 22.51
CA ALA A 944 25.82 49.45 21.79
C ALA A 944 25.11 48.80 20.58
N HIS A 945 25.67 47.71 20.06
CA HIS A 945 25.24 47.03 18.84
C HIS A 945 24.45 45.75 19.19
N THR A 946 23.16 45.90 19.45
CA THR A 946 22.22 44.81 19.78
C THR A 946 21.06 44.74 18.77
N LEU A 947 20.41 43.58 18.67
CA LEU A 947 19.21 43.39 17.85
C LEU A 947 18.03 44.07 18.55
N ARG A 948 17.44 45.09 17.91
CA ARG A 948 16.31 45.86 18.46
C ARG A 948 14.99 45.16 18.14
#